data_AF-A0A542HQZ8-F1
#
_entry.id   AF-A0A542HQZ8-F1
#
_cell.length_a   1.000
_cell.length_b   1.000
_cell.length_c   1.000
_cell.angle_alpha   90.00
_cell.angle_beta   90.00
_cell.angle_gamma   90.00
#
_symmetry.space_group_name_H-M   'P 1'
#
loop_
_entity.id
_entity.type
_entity.pdbx_description
1 polymer ?
#
loop_
_entity_poly.entity_id
_entity_poly.type
_entity_poly.pdbx_seq_one_letter_code
_entity_poly.pdbx_strand_id
1 'polypeptide(L)'
;MAPNVILTASFWSGVAQWAIIFTGLLLTARAVAFAVRPSVVWKFRTAQWWMFTMTGMAFVLAAAIPWTLFSATGDASDASEAAGSAMLIVSFVSFAVIAAFLVLPDRVMSVPLPPLLWTVSALVAAASSAALLVPAAGLSGAAFRGYAATGAVTGAGVIVLGLGMGTRLSMRVTVRNPKGEEDAVDGAYVASRMVTMSHKPRGLGAPEGTDVLSLPKEAVAALPSQGQMAMSLVRFALAVFASAPWRADIVLIDKDTATATLKRNSGMADSTIIYRSELGLDGFEPPSDSGGGESGTSSHDVLTGAAAFLLMRLSEVHPVLTSGLCGATRWRGLACQILAGTPPWQSVPAAAEQLFAKAVDNDPDNDAAWLGYLRSRAGSIQGPLQTEQRYIERLRDLYSDLRDKARTDDGYLALTMRAARSLVYAQHNYSRLLPNPEERAKESSAARGIARELRDMAVKAADNPDRGLQKFGKAMRPSAEILCSDGENCRDYGTRKDDSCRAPYNNYLRAGFLAEAGKHEEALSCLEIALGSKELTNEARADISFESLLAKRKYRTNLVDLIDHPDVSEIEAFRPYERELARYGFRHPGEILGTNHRHSTSPHLTEATLAWMRGICRLVEGCPSEKHAIAWTNLLTSEDVCDAAGLATLRSDEERLRRVNKRAEAHQVPPISRRNIADWIARLRPPAGHRKRIRQPTIGRGTRRPSVHAWHPTTGRTRMPARYAKVRRVFR
;
A
#
# COMPACT_ATOMS: atom_id res chain seq x y z
N MET A 1 46.63 -65.60 31.73
CA MET A 1 46.44 -64.50 32.70
C MET A 1 46.07 -63.25 31.91
N ALA A 2 44.80 -62.86 31.92
CA ALA A 2 44.33 -61.64 31.27
C ALA A 2 44.42 -60.48 32.29
N PRO A 3 44.87 -59.28 31.90
CA PRO A 3 44.88 -58.14 32.80
C PRO A 3 43.45 -57.63 32.99
N ASN A 4 42.95 -57.70 34.22
CA ASN A 4 41.74 -56.99 34.62
C ASN A 4 42.06 -55.50 34.61
N VAL A 5 41.67 -54.81 33.54
CA VAL A 5 41.63 -53.34 33.49
C VAL A 5 40.52 -52.89 34.42
N ILE A 6 40.88 -52.57 35.67
CA ILE A 6 39.98 -51.94 36.63
C ILE A 6 39.79 -50.50 36.16
N LEU A 7 38.69 -50.23 35.46
CA LEU A 7 38.24 -48.88 35.14
C LEU A 7 37.92 -48.18 36.46
N THR A 8 38.81 -47.30 36.90
CA THR A 8 38.69 -46.56 38.17
C THR A 8 37.52 -45.58 38.12
N ALA A 9 36.94 -45.26 39.28
CA ALA A 9 35.81 -44.34 39.39
C ALA A 9 36.08 -42.94 38.79
N SER A 10 37.35 -42.54 38.67
CA SER A 10 37.78 -41.31 38.00
C SER A 10 37.55 -41.33 36.48
N PHE A 11 37.61 -42.51 35.85
CA PHE A 11 37.27 -42.65 34.44
C PHE A 11 35.78 -42.38 34.21
N TRP A 12 34.92 -42.98 35.05
CA TRP A 12 33.48 -42.80 34.95
C TRP A 12 33.02 -41.39 35.34
N SER A 13 33.70 -40.71 36.25
CA SER A 13 33.40 -39.31 36.57
C SER A 13 33.75 -38.36 35.42
N GLY A 14 34.87 -38.59 34.72
CA GLY A 14 35.24 -37.87 33.51
C GLY A 14 34.21 -38.06 32.40
N VAL A 15 33.83 -39.31 32.12
CA VAL A 15 32.79 -39.62 31.12
C VAL A 15 31.45 -38.96 31.47
N ALA A 16 31.05 -38.97 32.75
CA ALA A 16 29.82 -38.32 33.20
C ALA A 16 29.86 -36.79 33.05
N GLN A 17 30.96 -36.13 33.40
CA GLN A 17 31.13 -34.69 33.21
C GLN A 17 31.06 -34.30 31.73
N TRP A 18 31.72 -35.08 30.87
CA TRP A 18 31.69 -34.89 29.43
C TRP A 18 30.29 -35.11 28.83
N ALA A 19 29.57 -36.14 29.29
CA ALA A 19 28.20 -36.37 28.88
C ALA A 19 27.28 -35.21 29.28
N ILE A 20 27.46 -34.63 30.48
CA ILE A 20 26.68 -33.47 30.94
C ILE A 20 26.98 -32.23 30.12
N ILE A 21 28.25 -31.93 29.84
CA ILE A 21 28.65 -30.78 29.00
C ILE A 21 28.13 -30.94 27.58
N PHE A 22 28.26 -32.13 26.99
CA PHE A 22 27.79 -32.42 25.64
C PHE A 22 26.26 -32.36 25.53
N THR A 23 25.55 -32.89 26.54
CA THR A 23 24.09 -32.79 26.63
C THR A 23 23.64 -31.35 26.82
N GLY A 24 24.36 -30.57 27.64
CA GLY A 24 24.14 -29.14 27.81
C GLY A 24 24.32 -28.38 26.50
N LEU A 25 25.41 -28.60 25.77
CA LEU A 25 25.67 -27.99 24.45
C LEU A 25 24.62 -28.40 23.41
N LEU A 26 24.20 -29.67 23.38
CA LEU A 26 23.13 -30.15 22.50
C LEU A 26 21.77 -29.53 22.83
N LEU A 27 21.42 -29.42 24.12
CA LEU A 27 20.19 -28.77 24.56
C LEU A 27 20.21 -27.27 24.25
N THR A 28 21.37 -26.62 24.42
CA THR A 28 21.53 -25.19 24.10
C THR A 28 21.45 -24.96 22.59
N ALA A 29 22.14 -25.78 21.78
CA ALA A 29 22.04 -25.74 20.32
C ALA A 29 20.62 -26.04 19.83
N ARG A 30 19.93 -26.99 20.46
CA ARG A 30 18.53 -27.31 20.14
C ARG A 30 17.57 -26.21 20.57
N ALA A 31 17.80 -25.54 21.71
CA ALA A 31 17.03 -24.39 22.14
C ALA A 31 17.25 -23.17 21.23
N VAL A 32 18.49 -22.94 20.79
CA VAL A 32 18.83 -21.92 19.77
C VAL A 32 18.16 -22.27 18.43
N ALA A 33 18.22 -23.52 17.99
CA ALA A 33 17.55 -23.98 16.78
C ALA A 33 16.01 -23.93 16.87
N PHE A 34 15.44 -24.10 18.07
CA PHE A 34 13.99 -23.93 18.31
C PHE A 34 13.57 -22.46 18.35
N ALA A 35 14.46 -21.57 18.81
CA ALA A 35 14.26 -20.12 18.80
C ALA A 35 14.39 -19.51 17.40
N VAL A 36 15.14 -20.14 16.50
CA VAL A 36 15.21 -19.79 15.07
C VAL A 36 14.02 -20.45 14.35
N ARG A 37 13.01 -19.64 13.99
CA ARG A 37 11.69 -20.13 13.55
C ARG A 37 11.69 -21.06 12.30
N PRO A 38 10.77 -22.04 12.25
CA PRO A 38 10.66 -23.10 11.22
C PRO A 38 10.01 -22.71 9.89
N SER A 39 10.01 -21.44 9.47
CA SER A 39 9.19 -21.00 8.33
C SER A 39 9.80 -21.17 6.92
N VAL A 40 10.98 -21.82 6.81
CA VAL A 40 11.79 -21.96 5.58
C VAL A 40 12.12 -23.44 5.24
N VAL A 41 11.31 -24.41 5.72
CA VAL A 41 11.86 -25.74 6.04
C VAL A 41 11.82 -26.84 4.95
N TRP A 42 11.25 -26.69 3.75
CA TRP A 42 11.05 -27.90 2.91
C TRP A 42 12.16 -28.30 1.92
N LYS A 43 12.88 -27.38 1.26
CA LYS A 43 13.94 -27.76 0.29
C LYS A 43 15.38 -27.68 0.84
N PHE A 44 15.59 -26.97 1.94
CA PHE A 44 16.91 -26.82 2.56
C PHE A 44 17.25 -27.89 3.59
N ARG A 45 16.29 -28.77 3.91
CA ARG A 45 16.46 -29.82 4.91
C ARG A 45 17.56 -30.81 4.53
N THR A 46 17.82 -31.06 3.26
CA THR A 46 18.90 -31.96 2.81
C THR A 46 20.27 -31.30 2.88
N ALA A 47 20.44 -30.05 2.43
CA ALA A 47 21.74 -29.37 2.46
C ALA A 47 22.16 -28.99 3.89
N GLN A 48 21.23 -28.51 4.72
CA GLN A 48 21.50 -28.31 6.15
C GLN A 48 21.73 -29.63 6.86
N TRP A 49 20.98 -30.70 6.56
CA TRP A 49 21.25 -32.00 7.17
C TRP A 49 22.60 -32.55 6.73
N TRP A 50 23.00 -32.39 5.47
CA TRP A 50 24.35 -32.73 4.98
C TRP A 50 25.44 -31.88 5.63
N MET A 51 25.25 -30.58 5.84
CA MET A 51 26.20 -29.77 6.60
C MET A 51 26.24 -30.20 8.06
N PHE A 52 25.09 -30.39 8.73
CA PHE A 52 25.05 -30.87 10.11
C PHE A 52 25.68 -32.26 10.27
N THR A 53 25.47 -33.18 9.32
CA THR A 53 26.08 -34.51 9.36
C THR A 53 27.56 -34.44 9.04
N MET A 54 28.00 -33.67 8.04
CA MET A 54 29.42 -33.51 7.71
C MET A 54 30.19 -32.77 8.80
N THR A 55 29.63 -31.72 9.37
CA THR A 55 30.29 -30.97 10.45
C THR A 55 30.23 -31.74 11.77
N GLY A 56 29.14 -32.46 12.05
CA GLY A 56 29.06 -33.40 13.18
C GLY A 56 30.04 -34.56 13.02
N MET A 57 30.21 -35.10 11.81
CA MET A 57 31.16 -36.16 11.51
C MET A 57 32.60 -35.65 11.56
N ALA A 58 32.88 -34.43 11.08
CA ALA A 58 34.17 -33.77 11.24
C ALA A 58 34.51 -33.53 12.72
N PHE A 59 33.51 -33.18 13.54
CA PHE A 59 33.67 -33.04 14.99
C PHE A 59 33.98 -34.38 15.66
N VAL A 60 33.24 -35.43 15.30
CA VAL A 60 33.49 -36.79 15.79
C VAL A 60 34.86 -37.29 15.34
N LEU A 61 35.30 -37.01 14.13
CA LEU A 61 36.63 -37.40 13.63
C LEU A 61 37.75 -36.58 14.29
N ALA A 62 37.57 -35.27 14.45
CA ALA A 62 38.52 -34.40 15.14
C ALA A 62 38.63 -34.72 16.65
N ALA A 63 37.59 -35.31 17.24
CA ALA A 63 37.62 -35.85 18.60
C ALA A 63 38.08 -37.31 18.66
N ALA A 64 37.82 -38.13 17.65
CA ALA A 64 38.19 -39.55 17.66
C ALA A 64 39.68 -39.74 17.37
N ILE A 65 40.26 -38.99 16.43
CA ILE A 65 41.65 -39.17 15.97
C ILE A 65 42.67 -38.84 17.08
N PRO A 66 42.56 -37.73 17.83
CA PRO A 66 43.49 -37.45 18.92
C PRO A 66 43.25 -38.39 20.11
N TRP A 67 42.00 -38.84 20.34
CA TRP A 67 41.68 -39.81 21.40
C TRP A 67 42.28 -41.18 21.12
N THR A 68 42.23 -41.64 19.86
CA THR A 68 42.84 -42.92 19.46
C THR A 68 44.36 -42.84 19.50
N LEU A 69 44.97 -41.74 19.02
CA LEU A 69 46.41 -41.49 19.16
C LEU A 69 46.87 -41.41 20.63
N PHE A 70 46.03 -40.83 21.50
CA PHE A 70 46.26 -40.76 22.94
C PHE A 70 46.18 -42.14 23.61
N SER A 71 45.13 -42.92 23.29
CA SER A 71 44.98 -44.29 23.82
C SER A 71 46.11 -45.24 23.39
N ALA A 72 46.77 -44.93 22.27
CA ALA A 72 47.87 -45.73 21.74
C ALA A 72 49.24 -45.39 22.36
N THR A 73 49.40 -44.23 23.02
CA THR A 73 50.71 -43.72 23.47
C THR A 73 51.02 -43.91 24.96
N GLY A 74 50.07 -44.41 25.76
CA GLY A 74 50.32 -45.16 27.01
C GLY A 74 50.96 -44.44 28.22
N ASP A 75 51.73 -43.37 28.04
CA ASP A 75 52.43 -42.69 29.13
C ASP A 75 51.66 -41.44 29.60
N ALA A 76 51.05 -41.59 30.79
CA ALA A 76 50.15 -40.64 31.40
C ALA A 76 50.79 -39.96 32.61
N SER A 77 51.02 -38.64 32.52
CA SER A 77 50.79 -37.74 33.65
C SER A 77 50.66 -36.28 33.17
N ASP A 78 51.51 -35.82 32.26
CA ASP A 78 51.48 -34.41 31.82
C ASP A 78 50.93 -34.19 30.40
N ALA A 79 51.11 -35.17 29.51
CA ALA A 79 50.62 -35.09 28.12
C ALA A 79 49.08 -35.26 28.01
N SER A 80 48.48 -35.97 28.99
CA SER A 80 47.04 -36.27 29.02
C SER A 80 46.18 -35.05 29.34
N GLU A 81 46.62 -34.19 30.26
CA GLU A 81 45.93 -32.94 30.58
C GLU A 81 46.02 -31.93 29.43
N ALA A 82 47.17 -31.87 28.76
CA ALA A 82 47.39 -31.02 27.59
C ALA A 82 46.54 -31.48 26.38
N ALA A 83 46.43 -32.79 26.13
CA ALA A 83 45.61 -33.33 25.05
C ALA A 83 44.10 -33.12 25.31
N GLY A 84 43.64 -33.34 26.54
CA GLY A 84 42.24 -33.12 26.93
C GLY A 84 41.81 -31.65 26.83
N SER A 85 42.69 -30.72 27.23
CA SER A 85 42.43 -29.28 27.11
C SER A 85 42.46 -28.81 25.64
N ALA A 86 43.37 -29.32 24.82
CA ALA A 86 43.37 -29.05 23.38
C ALA A 86 42.07 -29.51 22.69
N MET A 87 41.54 -30.69 23.06
CA MET A 87 40.26 -31.19 22.53
C MET A 87 39.06 -30.36 22.97
N LEU A 88 39.04 -29.86 24.21
CA LEU A 88 38.02 -28.91 24.68
C LEU A 88 38.03 -27.64 23.83
N ILE A 89 39.22 -27.09 23.58
CA ILE A 89 39.37 -25.85 22.81
C ILE A 89 38.93 -26.07 21.36
N VAL A 90 39.37 -27.15 20.70
CA VAL A 90 38.97 -27.46 19.32
C VAL A 90 37.45 -27.70 19.22
N SER A 91 36.88 -28.42 20.19
CA SER A 91 35.44 -28.67 20.28
C SER A 91 34.65 -27.37 20.46
N PHE A 92 35.12 -26.48 21.34
CA PHE A 92 34.44 -25.23 21.64
C PHE A 92 34.58 -24.21 20.48
N VAL A 93 35.74 -24.12 19.84
CA VAL A 93 35.95 -23.28 18.65
C VAL A 93 35.10 -23.78 17.49
N SER A 94 35.05 -25.09 17.26
CA SER A 94 34.18 -25.68 16.23
C SER A 94 32.70 -25.39 16.51
N PHE A 95 32.27 -25.52 17.76
CA PHE A 95 30.90 -25.17 18.16
C PHE A 95 30.60 -23.68 17.97
N ALA A 96 31.53 -22.79 18.33
CA ALA A 96 31.38 -21.34 18.16
C ALA A 96 31.31 -20.95 16.68
N VAL A 97 32.12 -21.57 15.81
CA VAL A 97 32.07 -21.38 14.36
C VAL A 97 30.72 -21.87 13.80
N ILE A 98 30.25 -23.04 14.24
CA ILE A 98 28.93 -23.58 13.83
C ILE A 98 27.80 -22.66 14.30
N ALA A 99 27.83 -22.20 15.55
CA ALA A 99 26.83 -21.28 16.09
C ALA A 99 26.83 -19.94 15.34
N ALA A 100 28.01 -19.42 14.98
CA ALA A 100 28.13 -18.22 14.15
C ALA A 100 27.51 -18.44 12.75
N PHE A 101 27.81 -19.58 12.11
CA PHE A 101 27.23 -19.95 10.81
C PHE A 101 25.71 -20.15 10.88
N LEU A 102 25.17 -20.66 12.00
CA LEU A 102 23.74 -20.87 12.19
C LEU A 102 22.96 -19.59 12.52
N VAL A 103 23.63 -18.59 13.10
CA VAL A 103 23.02 -17.29 13.47
C VAL A 103 23.13 -16.27 12.33
N LEU A 104 24.08 -16.45 11.40
CA LEU A 104 24.21 -15.63 10.20
C LEU A 104 23.03 -15.92 9.25
N PRO A 105 22.14 -14.94 8.98
CA PRO A 105 20.99 -15.17 8.12
C PRO A 105 21.43 -15.42 6.66
N ASP A 106 20.68 -16.26 5.94
CA ASP A 106 20.90 -16.71 4.54
C ASP A 106 21.29 -15.60 3.54
N ARG A 107 20.95 -14.34 3.82
CA ARG A 107 21.26 -13.20 2.95
C ARG A 107 22.66 -12.59 3.14
N VAL A 108 23.41 -12.95 4.17
CA VAL A 108 24.78 -12.44 4.38
C VAL A 108 25.80 -13.21 3.51
N MET A 109 25.49 -14.43 3.05
CA MET A 109 26.38 -15.19 2.16
C MET A 109 26.41 -14.71 0.70
N SER A 110 25.49 -13.83 0.28
CA SER A 110 25.51 -13.22 -1.06
C SER A 110 26.18 -11.85 -1.12
N VAL A 111 26.58 -11.29 0.01
CA VAL A 111 27.39 -10.06 0.11
C VAL A 111 28.83 -10.53 0.31
N PRO A 112 29.85 -10.00 -0.40
CA PRO A 112 31.24 -10.39 -0.17
C PRO A 112 31.52 -10.28 1.32
N LEU A 113 31.91 -11.41 1.94
CA LEU A 113 32.17 -11.52 3.37
C LEU A 113 32.96 -10.28 3.80
N PRO A 114 32.39 -9.38 4.65
CA PRO A 114 33.06 -8.13 4.96
C PRO A 114 34.47 -8.45 5.49
N PRO A 115 35.48 -7.60 5.22
CA PRO A 115 36.86 -7.79 5.71
C PRO A 115 36.91 -8.05 7.22
N LEU A 116 35.84 -7.66 7.92
CA LEU A 116 35.63 -7.91 9.33
C LEU A 116 35.51 -9.40 9.72
N LEU A 117 34.90 -10.26 8.90
CA LEU A 117 34.90 -11.72 9.15
C LEU A 117 36.29 -12.31 8.98
N TRP A 118 37.09 -11.78 8.05
CA TRP A 118 38.51 -12.10 7.93
C TRP A 118 39.30 -11.60 9.14
N THR A 119 39.00 -10.41 9.68
CA THR A 119 39.65 -9.93 10.91
C THR A 119 39.27 -10.76 12.13
N VAL A 120 38.00 -11.20 12.28
CA VAL A 120 37.60 -12.07 13.39
C VAL A 120 38.26 -13.45 13.24
N SER A 121 38.27 -14.01 12.03
CA SER A 121 38.95 -15.28 11.75
C SER A 121 40.45 -15.18 11.99
N ALA A 122 41.08 -14.08 11.59
CA ALA A 122 42.48 -13.78 11.84
C ALA A 122 42.77 -13.54 13.32
N LEU A 123 41.85 -12.92 14.07
CA LEU A 123 42.01 -12.69 15.51
C LEU A 123 41.85 -14.00 16.30
N VAL A 124 40.90 -14.86 15.91
CA VAL A 124 40.75 -16.21 16.47
C VAL A 124 41.96 -17.07 16.10
N ALA A 125 42.43 -17.01 14.86
CA ALA A 125 43.64 -17.69 14.42
C ALA A 125 44.86 -17.18 15.19
N ALA A 126 45.05 -15.87 15.32
CA ALA A 126 46.16 -15.27 16.07
C ALA A 126 46.10 -15.59 17.56
N ALA A 127 44.92 -15.60 18.18
CA ALA A 127 44.74 -16.02 19.56
C ALA A 127 45.04 -17.52 19.75
N SER A 128 44.63 -18.35 18.79
CA SER A 128 44.94 -19.79 18.77
C SER A 128 46.44 -20.03 18.58
N SER A 129 47.08 -19.29 17.67
CA SER A 129 48.52 -19.33 17.43
C SER A 129 49.31 -18.80 18.62
N ALA A 130 48.85 -17.73 19.28
CA ALA A 130 49.47 -17.21 20.49
C ALA A 130 49.38 -18.22 21.64
N ALA A 131 48.23 -18.89 21.81
CA ALA A 131 48.05 -19.97 22.78
C ALA A 131 48.99 -21.16 22.52
N LEU A 132 49.28 -21.46 21.25
CA LEU A 132 50.25 -22.46 20.83
C LEU A 132 51.72 -22.02 21.00
N LEU A 133 52.00 -20.72 21.08
CA LEU A 133 53.34 -20.15 21.27
C LEU A 133 53.72 -19.89 22.74
N VAL A 134 52.75 -19.84 23.68
CA VAL A 134 53.02 -19.75 25.13
C VAL A 134 53.95 -20.85 25.70
N PRO A 135 53.98 -22.12 25.19
CA PRO A 135 54.98 -23.10 25.58
C PRO A 135 56.42 -22.65 25.39
N ALA A 136 56.70 -21.89 24.33
CA ALA A 136 58.05 -21.42 24.00
C ALA A 136 58.53 -20.28 24.92
N ALA A 137 57.60 -19.61 25.63
CA ALA A 137 57.90 -18.45 26.48
C ALA A 137 58.10 -18.80 27.97
N GLY A 138 58.08 -20.09 28.35
CA GLY A 138 58.37 -20.51 29.74
C GLY A 138 57.29 -20.20 30.79
N LEU A 139 56.13 -19.66 30.38
CA LEU A 139 54.97 -19.45 31.25
C LEU A 139 54.27 -20.81 31.47
N SER A 140 54.59 -21.48 32.57
CA SER A 140 54.36 -22.92 32.80
C SER A 140 53.04 -23.30 33.48
N GLY A 141 52.07 -22.38 33.62
CA GLY A 141 50.75 -22.72 34.15
C GLY A 141 49.80 -23.22 33.07
N ALA A 142 49.53 -24.53 33.00
CA ALA A 142 48.50 -25.10 32.11
C ALA A 142 47.13 -24.42 32.32
N ALA A 143 46.81 -24.06 33.56
CA ALA A 143 45.61 -23.30 33.91
C ALA A 143 45.56 -21.90 33.25
N PHE A 144 46.69 -21.17 33.24
CA PHE A 144 46.74 -19.83 32.65
C PHE A 144 46.48 -19.85 31.13
N ARG A 145 46.99 -20.88 30.43
CA ARG A 145 46.73 -21.05 28.99
C ARG A 145 45.26 -21.36 28.71
N GLY A 146 44.64 -22.20 29.53
CA GLY A 146 43.20 -22.47 29.47
C GLY A 146 42.39 -21.17 29.64
N TYR A 147 42.68 -20.39 30.68
CA TYR A 147 41.97 -19.12 30.93
C TYR A 147 42.20 -18.09 29.82
N ALA A 148 43.41 -17.98 29.27
CA ALA A 148 43.71 -17.07 28.17
C ALA A 148 42.96 -17.46 26.88
N ALA A 149 42.95 -18.75 26.53
CA ALA A 149 42.23 -19.25 25.36
C ALA A 149 40.71 -19.07 25.52
N THR A 150 40.15 -19.41 26.68
CA THR A 150 38.73 -19.16 26.98
C THR A 150 38.40 -17.68 26.92
N GLY A 151 39.22 -16.81 27.53
CA GLY A 151 39.04 -15.35 27.48
C GLY A 151 39.03 -14.80 26.04
N ALA A 152 39.95 -15.28 25.20
CA ALA A 152 40.01 -14.87 23.79
C ALA A 152 38.78 -15.32 22.99
N VAL A 153 38.34 -16.57 23.17
CA VAL A 153 37.14 -17.08 22.48
C VAL A 153 35.87 -16.39 22.98
N THR A 154 35.73 -16.18 24.28
CA THR A 154 34.62 -15.40 24.84
C THR A 154 34.64 -13.98 24.30
N GLY A 155 35.80 -13.32 24.23
CA GLY A 155 35.95 -12.00 23.62
C GLY A 155 35.53 -11.98 22.15
N ALA A 156 36.00 -12.94 21.35
CA ALA A 156 35.61 -13.09 19.95
C ALA A 156 34.10 -13.36 19.79
N GLY A 157 33.52 -14.21 20.64
CA GLY A 157 32.09 -14.50 20.67
C GLY A 157 31.25 -13.25 21.00
N VAL A 158 31.69 -12.45 21.98
CA VAL A 158 31.05 -11.17 22.32
C VAL A 158 31.16 -10.17 21.17
N ILE A 159 32.30 -10.11 20.47
CA ILE A 159 32.48 -9.26 19.29
C ILE A 159 31.55 -9.71 18.16
N VAL A 160 31.53 -10.99 17.81
CA VAL A 160 30.65 -11.54 16.76
C VAL A 160 29.18 -11.33 17.10
N LEU A 161 28.78 -11.59 18.35
CA LEU A 161 27.41 -11.35 18.81
C LEU A 161 27.06 -9.86 18.76
N GLY A 162 27.97 -8.98 19.19
CA GLY A 162 27.81 -7.54 19.14
C GLY A 162 27.67 -7.01 17.70
N LEU A 163 28.46 -7.55 16.77
CA LEU A 163 28.38 -7.23 15.34
C LEU A 163 27.09 -7.78 14.70
N GLY A 164 26.72 -9.00 15.06
CA GLY A 164 25.47 -9.63 14.63
C GLY A 164 24.26 -8.84 15.11
N MET A 165 24.27 -8.37 16.36
CA MET A 165 23.24 -7.48 16.89
C MET A 165 23.28 -6.09 16.24
N GLY A 166 24.48 -5.56 15.95
CA GLY A 166 24.67 -4.25 15.33
C GLY A 166 24.28 -4.17 13.84
N THR A 167 24.14 -5.32 13.17
CA THR A 167 23.67 -5.45 11.78
C THR A 167 22.18 -5.79 11.69
N ARG A 168 21.53 -6.17 12.80
CA ARG A 168 20.09 -6.44 12.81
C ARG A 168 19.31 -5.16 12.54
N LEU A 169 18.42 -5.26 11.56
CA LEU A 169 17.39 -4.26 11.30
C LEU A 169 16.30 -4.41 12.36
N SER A 170 16.51 -3.81 13.53
CA SER A 170 15.50 -3.66 14.56
C SER A 170 15.46 -2.20 14.97
N MET A 171 14.27 -1.60 14.89
CA MET A 171 14.06 -0.20 15.18
C MET A 171 12.94 -0.02 16.19
N ARG A 172 13.18 0.85 17.16
CA ARG A 172 12.18 1.36 18.09
C ARG A 172 11.74 2.75 17.65
N VAL A 173 10.43 2.94 17.46
CA VAL A 173 9.85 4.24 17.14
C VAL A 173 9.19 4.80 18.38
N THR A 174 9.53 6.03 18.74
CA THR A 174 8.82 6.81 19.76
C THR A 174 8.31 8.09 19.12
N VAL A 175 7.02 8.39 19.31
CA VAL A 175 6.41 9.63 18.85
C VAL A 175 5.98 10.41 20.08
N ARG A 176 6.30 11.70 20.13
CA ARG A 176 5.87 12.62 21.18
C ARG A 176 4.90 13.64 20.60
N ASN A 177 3.79 13.83 21.29
CA ASN A 177 2.80 14.85 20.94
C ASN A 177 3.35 16.27 21.23
N PRO A 178 2.64 17.35 20.85
CA PRO A 178 3.05 18.73 21.14
C PRO A 178 3.20 19.07 22.64
N LYS A 179 2.63 18.25 23.53
CA LYS A 179 2.79 18.39 24.99
C LYS A 179 4.06 17.71 25.51
N GLY A 180 4.80 17.02 24.65
CA GLY A 180 6.00 16.25 24.99
C GLY A 180 5.73 14.85 25.54
N GLU A 181 4.46 14.41 25.59
CA GLU A 181 4.07 13.08 26.06
C GLU A 181 4.20 12.06 24.93
N GLU A 182 4.58 10.82 25.27
CA GLU A 182 4.68 9.72 24.29
C GLU A 182 3.29 9.29 23.81
N ASP A 183 3.06 9.36 22.50
CA ASP A 183 1.84 8.92 21.85
C ASP A 183 2.05 7.54 21.20
N ALA A 184 1.52 6.50 21.85
CA ALA A 184 1.63 5.13 21.37
C ALA A 184 0.83 4.89 20.08
N VAL A 185 -0.25 5.65 19.84
CA VAL A 185 -1.10 5.51 18.64
C VAL A 185 -0.35 6.04 17.43
N ASP A 186 0.23 7.23 17.53
CA ASP A 186 1.03 7.81 16.46
C ASP A 186 2.32 7.02 16.22
N GLY A 187 2.95 6.50 17.29
CA GLY A 187 4.08 5.58 17.18
C GLY A 187 3.74 4.30 16.43
N ALA A 188 2.57 3.71 16.71
CA ALA A 188 2.05 2.57 15.97
C ALA A 188 1.71 2.93 14.53
N TYR A 189 1.17 4.14 14.27
CA TYR A 189 0.91 4.63 12.92
C TYR A 189 2.19 4.70 12.09
N VAL A 190 3.25 5.37 12.58
CA VAL A 190 4.54 5.46 11.88
C VAL A 190 5.13 4.08 11.64
N ALA A 191 5.14 3.23 12.67
CA ALA A 191 5.63 1.85 12.52
C ALA A 191 4.86 1.09 11.44
N SER A 192 3.52 1.18 11.46
CA SER A 192 2.64 0.55 10.47
C SER A 192 2.87 1.13 9.08
N ARG A 193 3.12 2.44 8.95
CA ARG A 193 3.40 3.11 7.68
C ARG A 193 4.75 2.71 7.13
N MET A 194 5.80 2.62 7.94
CA MET A 194 7.09 2.09 7.49
C MET A 194 6.97 0.64 7.02
N VAL A 195 6.22 -0.18 7.76
CA VAL A 195 5.93 -1.57 7.37
C VAL A 195 5.11 -1.60 6.07
N THR A 196 4.15 -0.68 5.89
CA THR A 196 3.29 -0.58 4.70
C THR A 196 4.02 -0.05 3.48
N MET A 197 4.88 0.94 3.65
CA MET A 197 5.81 1.37 2.60
C MET A 197 6.66 0.16 2.24
N SER A 198 7.30 -0.48 3.22
CA SER A 198 8.11 -1.65 2.95
C SER A 198 7.34 -2.90 2.49
N HIS A 199 6.01 -2.87 2.40
CA HIS A 199 5.23 -4.07 2.14
C HIS A 199 5.42 -4.55 0.70
N LYS A 200 5.15 -5.84 0.54
CA LYS A 200 5.14 -6.55 -0.73
C LYS A 200 4.30 -5.79 -1.77
N PRO A 201 4.62 -5.91 -3.06
CA PRO A 201 3.86 -5.26 -4.13
C PRO A 201 2.34 -5.44 -3.98
N ARG A 202 1.61 -4.33 -3.89
CA ARG A 202 0.13 -4.25 -3.81
C ARG A 202 -0.44 -3.32 -4.87
N GLY A 203 -1.71 -3.50 -5.18
CA GLY A 203 -2.41 -2.81 -6.27
C GLY A 203 -1.98 -3.31 -7.64
N LEU A 204 -2.91 -3.81 -8.46
CA LEU A 204 -2.58 -4.30 -9.82
C LEU A 204 -2.38 -3.15 -10.82
N GLY A 205 -2.92 -1.96 -10.54
CA GLY A 205 -2.85 -0.81 -11.46
C GLY A 205 -1.88 0.28 -11.03
N ALA A 206 -1.82 0.58 -9.73
CA ALA A 206 -0.91 1.56 -9.16
C ALA A 206 -0.21 0.94 -7.95
N PRO A 207 1.01 1.36 -7.66
CA PRO A 207 1.69 0.96 -6.44
C PRO A 207 0.94 1.53 -5.22
N GLU A 208 0.38 0.66 -4.38
CA GLU A 208 -0.23 1.00 -3.08
C GLU A 208 0.81 0.91 -1.95
N GLY A 209 2.00 1.47 -2.16
CA GLY A 209 3.17 1.28 -1.30
C GLY A 209 4.48 1.44 -2.06
N THR A 210 5.61 1.13 -1.42
CA THR A 210 6.85 0.86 -2.16
C THR A 210 6.92 -0.65 -2.42
N ASP A 211 7.42 -1.09 -3.57
CA ASP A 211 7.47 -2.51 -3.94
C ASP A 211 8.60 -3.26 -3.21
N VAL A 212 8.85 -2.92 -1.94
CA VAL A 212 9.98 -3.40 -1.15
C VAL A 212 9.75 -4.83 -0.66
N LEU A 213 10.86 -5.56 -0.59
CA LEU A 213 10.96 -6.81 0.13
C LEU A 213 10.65 -6.55 1.61
N SER A 214 9.43 -6.94 2.03
CA SER A 214 8.87 -6.74 3.37
C SER A 214 9.92 -6.61 4.48
N LEU A 215 9.91 -5.48 5.20
CA LEU A 215 10.53 -5.42 6.52
C LEU A 215 10.02 -6.62 7.32
N PRO A 216 10.89 -7.39 7.98
CA PRO A 216 10.44 -8.40 8.93
C PRO A 216 9.44 -7.74 9.88
N LYS A 217 8.29 -8.38 10.14
CA LYS A 217 7.29 -7.80 11.05
C LYS A 217 7.89 -7.55 12.44
N GLU A 218 8.95 -8.29 12.75
CA GLU A 218 9.75 -8.21 13.97
C GLU A 218 10.78 -7.07 13.97
N ALA A 219 11.06 -6.45 12.80
CA ALA A 219 12.04 -5.36 12.67
C ALA A 219 11.52 -4.02 13.21
N VAL A 220 10.19 -3.84 13.24
CA VAL A 220 9.56 -2.61 13.73
C VAL A 220 8.65 -2.97 14.89
N ALA A 221 9.21 -2.94 16.10
CA ALA A 221 8.44 -3.18 17.31
C ALA A 221 7.89 -1.85 17.83
N ALA A 222 6.58 -1.63 17.67
CA ALA A 222 5.86 -0.66 18.49
C ALA A 222 5.66 -1.27 19.89
N LEU A 223 5.89 -0.49 20.95
CA LEU A 223 5.73 -0.99 22.32
C LEU A 223 4.25 -1.32 22.57
N PRO A 224 3.90 -2.53 23.04
CA PRO A 224 2.54 -2.81 23.49
C PRO A 224 2.22 -1.93 24.70
N SER A 225 1.12 -1.17 24.62
CA SER A 225 0.71 -0.20 25.64
C SER A 225 -0.17 -0.79 26.76
N GLN A 226 -0.49 -2.09 26.74
CA GLN A 226 -1.43 -2.70 27.69
C GLN A 226 -0.76 -3.74 28.61
N GLY A 227 -0.64 -3.37 29.90
CA GLY A 227 -0.31 -4.27 31.01
C GLY A 227 0.95 -3.88 31.80
N GLN A 228 0.79 -3.26 32.99
CA GLN A 228 1.90 -2.80 33.84
C GLN A 228 2.84 -3.92 34.31
N MET A 229 2.34 -5.15 34.54
CA MET A 229 3.19 -6.26 35.03
C MET A 229 3.86 -7.07 33.91
N ALA A 230 3.25 -7.20 32.73
CA ALA A 230 3.90 -7.83 31.58
C ALA A 230 5.03 -6.93 31.01
N MET A 231 4.87 -5.61 31.13
CA MET A 231 5.85 -4.62 30.68
C MET A 231 7.17 -4.65 31.43
N SER A 232 7.23 -4.98 32.73
CA SER A 232 8.51 -5.01 33.45
C SER A 232 9.38 -6.19 33.01
N LEU A 233 8.78 -7.37 32.83
CA LEU A 233 9.44 -8.58 32.31
C LEU A 233 9.83 -8.43 30.83
N VAL A 234 8.95 -7.86 30.00
CA VAL A 234 9.26 -7.56 28.59
C VAL A 234 10.30 -6.44 28.48
N ARG A 235 10.28 -5.42 29.34
CA ARG A 235 11.33 -4.37 29.36
C ARG A 235 12.67 -4.94 29.82
N PHE A 236 12.70 -5.86 30.78
CA PHE A 236 13.93 -6.53 31.19
C PHE A 236 14.47 -7.43 30.07
N ALA A 237 13.61 -8.23 29.45
CA ALA A 237 13.98 -9.07 28.32
C ALA A 237 14.41 -8.24 27.09
N LEU A 238 13.72 -7.15 26.76
CA LEU A 238 14.11 -6.25 25.67
C LEU A 238 15.37 -5.45 26.02
N ALA A 239 15.56 -5.04 27.27
CA ALA A 239 16.77 -4.34 27.71
C ALA A 239 18.02 -5.22 27.64
N VAL A 240 17.87 -6.53 27.94
CA VAL A 240 18.98 -7.49 27.93
C VAL A 240 19.20 -8.12 26.55
N PHE A 241 18.14 -8.40 25.78
CA PHE A 241 18.22 -9.19 24.54
C PHE A 241 17.80 -8.47 23.25
N ALA A 242 17.16 -7.30 23.34
CA ALA A 242 16.71 -6.54 22.18
C ALA A 242 17.22 -5.10 22.24
N SER A 243 18.55 -4.95 22.15
CA SER A 243 19.11 -3.70 21.67
C SER A 243 18.65 -3.53 20.22
N ALA A 244 17.51 -2.87 20.00
CA ALA A 244 17.20 -2.30 18.70
C ALA A 244 18.28 -1.26 18.43
N PRO A 245 19.26 -1.53 17.54
CA PRO A 245 20.38 -0.61 17.34
C PRO A 245 19.87 0.73 16.82
N TRP A 246 18.73 0.72 16.12
CA TRP A 246 18.07 1.90 15.59
C TRP A 246 16.98 2.41 16.53
N ARG A 247 16.97 3.72 16.78
CA ARG A 247 15.91 4.40 17.51
C ARG A 247 15.47 5.62 16.73
N ALA A 248 14.18 5.71 16.46
CA ALA A 248 13.55 6.87 15.84
C ALA A 248 12.77 7.64 16.91
N ASP A 249 13.16 8.89 17.13
CA ASP A 249 12.48 9.83 18.02
C ASP A 249 11.79 10.87 17.14
N ILE A 250 10.46 10.87 17.12
CA ILE A 250 9.64 11.82 16.36
C ILE A 250 8.93 12.74 17.36
N VAL A 251 9.05 14.04 17.16
CA VAL A 251 8.38 15.05 17.99
C VAL A 251 7.46 15.88 17.12
N LEU A 252 6.16 15.78 17.35
CA LEU A 252 5.15 16.64 16.74
C LEU A 252 5.23 18.00 17.43
N ILE A 253 5.57 19.05 16.67
CA ILE A 253 5.59 20.43 17.18
C ILE A 253 4.17 20.99 17.14
N ASP A 254 3.48 20.76 16.02
CA ASP A 254 2.09 21.08 15.80
C ASP A 254 1.47 20.03 14.85
N LYS A 255 0.30 20.31 14.27
CA LYS A 255 -0.39 19.38 13.35
C LYS A 255 0.25 19.30 11.97
N ASP A 256 1.05 20.30 11.59
CA ASP A 256 1.62 20.48 10.26
C ASP A 256 3.15 20.38 10.28
N THR A 257 3.77 20.18 11.45
CA THR A 257 5.22 20.15 11.63
C THR A 257 5.64 19.01 12.56
N ALA A 258 6.55 18.17 12.08
CA ALA A 258 7.17 17.09 12.85
C ALA A 258 8.70 17.15 12.74
N THR A 259 9.40 16.87 13.83
CA THR A 259 10.86 16.63 13.79
C THR A 259 11.12 15.14 13.93
N ALA A 260 11.78 14.52 12.96
CA ALA A 260 12.14 13.11 12.97
C ALA A 260 13.65 12.95 13.15
N THR A 261 14.07 12.30 14.22
CA THR A 261 15.49 12.03 14.53
C THR A 261 15.74 10.53 14.55
N LEU A 262 16.72 10.08 13.77
CA LEU A 262 17.18 8.70 13.76
C LEU A 262 18.51 8.61 14.51
N LYS A 263 18.60 7.66 15.44
CA LYS A 263 19.79 7.35 16.22
C LYS A 263 20.21 5.90 16.00
N ARG A 264 21.52 5.65 16.03
CA ARG A 264 22.12 4.32 16.02
C ARG A 264 23.02 4.16 17.23
N ASN A 265 22.78 3.15 18.07
CA ASN A 265 23.58 2.88 19.27
C ASN A 265 23.84 4.14 20.13
N SER A 266 22.76 4.88 20.45
CA SER A 266 22.74 6.20 21.12
C SER A 266 23.38 7.39 20.38
N GLY A 267 24.18 7.17 19.34
CA GLY A 267 24.67 8.23 18.46
C GLY A 267 23.57 8.75 17.52
N MET A 268 23.56 10.05 17.25
CA MET A 268 22.68 10.64 16.25
C MET A 268 23.15 10.23 14.85
N ALA A 269 22.28 9.56 14.10
CA ALA A 269 22.55 9.17 12.71
C ALA A 269 22.11 10.29 11.77
N ASP A 270 20.87 10.76 11.91
CA ASP A 270 20.36 11.90 11.14
C ASP A 270 19.11 12.53 11.80
N SER A 271 18.75 13.75 11.39
CA SER A 271 17.52 14.42 11.82
C SER A 271 16.99 15.34 10.74
N THR A 272 15.67 15.43 10.61
CA THR A 272 15.00 16.36 9.71
C THR A 272 13.76 16.95 10.35
N ILE A 273 13.45 18.19 9.99
CA ILE A 273 12.15 18.81 10.24
C ILE A 273 11.29 18.58 8.99
N ILE A 274 10.02 18.26 9.18
CA ILE A 274 9.06 17.88 8.16
C ILE A 274 7.88 18.83 8.29
N TYR A 275 7.67 19.62 7.25
CA TYR A 275 6.52 20.51 7.15
C TYR A 275 5.50 19.90 6.18
N ARG A 276 4.22 19.99 6.53
CA ARG A 276 3.13 19.55 5.65
C ARG A 276 3.10 20.32 4.33
N SER A 277 3.51 21.59 4.36
CA SER A 277 3.66 22.43 3.16
C SER A 277 4.68 21.89 2.17
N GLU A 278 5.78 21.29 2.64
CA GLU A 278 6.78 20.66 1.77
C GLU A 278 6.22 19.43 1.04
N LEU A 279 5.17 18.81 1.58
CA LEU A 279 4.45 17.68 0.96
C LEU A 279 3.45 18.14 -0.11
N GLY A 280 3.27 19.46 -0.31
CA GLY A 280 2.40 20.02 -1.33
C GLY A 280 0.91 19.91 -1.01
N LEU A 281 0.57 19.76 0.26
CA LEU A 281 -0.81 19.63 0.75
C LEU A 281 -1.45 20.98 1.12
N ASP A 282 -0.72 22.09 0.98
CA ASP A 282 -1.25 23.43 1.20
C ASP A 282 -2.41 23.70 0.23
N GLY A 283 -3.59 23.95 0.78
CA GLY A 283 -4.81 24.20 -0.02
C GLY A 283 -5.68 22.97 -0.28
N PHE A 284 -5.28 21.78 0.18
CA PHE A 284 -6.14 20.61 0.21
C PHE A 284 -6.64 20.32 1.62
N GLU A 285 -7.95 20.46 1.82
CA GLU A 285 -8.59 19.95 3.02
C GLU A 285 -8.87 18.45 2.83
N PRO A 286 -8.49 17.59 3.79
CA PRO A 286 -8.83 16.18 3.72
C PRO A 286 -10.36 16.05 3.71
N PRO A 287 -10.94 15.13 2.91
CA PRO A 287 -12.38 14.95 2.82
C PRO A 287 -12.97 14.65 4.20
N SER A 288 -13.94 15.48 4.60
CA SER A 288 -14.57 15.52 5.93
C SER A 288 -15.28 14.21 6.31
N ASP A 289 -15.58 13.36 5.32
CA ASP A 289 -16.33 12.11 5.48
C ASP A 289 -15.47 10.93 5.95
N SER A 290 -14.14 11.10 6.01
CA SER A 290 -13.25 10.10 6.60
C SER A 290 -13.37 10.19 8.13
N GLY A 291 -14.25 9.38 8.73
CA GLY A 291 -14.70 9.42 10.14
C GLY A 291 -13.64 9.35 11.28
N GLY A 292 -12.37 9.64 11.02
CA GLY A 292 -11.40 10.07 12.04
C GLY A 292 -11.43 11.60 12.13
N GLY A 293 -11.62 12.16 13.33
CA GLY A 293 -11.78 13.61 13.51
C GLY A 293 -10.67 14.44 12.83
N GLU A 294 -11.01 15.65 12.37
CA GLU A 294 -10.17 16.61 11.61
C GLU A 294 -8.73 16.81 12.13
N SER A 295 -8.46 16.45 13.39
CA SER A 295 -7.14 16.55 14.00
C SER A 295 -6.18 15.43 13.59
N GLY A 296 -6.67 14.26 13.17
CA GLY A 296 -5.85 13.07 12.91
C GLY A 296 -5.19 13.07 11.53
N THR A 297 -5.88 13.56 10.50
CA THR A 297 -5.41 13.48 9.11
C THR A 297 -4.17 14.33 8.84
N SER A 298 -4.10 15.55 9.37
CA SER A 298 -2.95 16.44 9.14
C SER A 298 -1.67 15.91 9.82
N SER A 299 -1.79 15.44 11.07
CA SER A 299 -0.69 14.78 11.77
C SER A 299 -0.24 13.50 11.05
N HIS A 300 -1.17 12.71 10.51
CA HIS A 300 -0.85 11.52 9.74
C HIS A 300 -0.06 11.82 8.46
N ASP A 301 -0.25 12.98 7.82
CA ASP A 301 0.51 13.38 6.63
C ASP A 301 2.00 13.58 6.98
N VAL A 302 2.30 14.37 8.03
CA VAL A 302 3.69 14.60 8.48
C VAL A 302 4.33 13.36 9.07
N LEU A 303 3.56 12.50 9.75
CA LEU A 303 4.04 11.19 10.22
C LEU A 303 4.33 10.23 9.07
N THR A 304 3.61 10.34 7.95
CA THR A 304 3.93 9.61 6.70
C THR A 304 5.25 10.14 6.11
N GLY A 305 5.47 11.46 6.13
CA GLY A 305 6.76 12.06 5.81
C GLY A 305 7.89 11.50 6.69
N ALA A 306 7.67 11.41 8.01
CA ALA A 306 8.63 10.86 8.95
C ALA A 306 8.93 9.39 8.67
N ALA A 307 7.91 8.57 8.39
CA ALA A 307 8.09 7.17 8.00
C ALA A 307 8.93 7.03 6.72
N ALA A 308 8.68 7.86 5.71
CA ALA A 308 9.45 7.88 4.47
C ALA A 308 10.91 8.28 4.71
N PHE A 309 11.15 9.30 5.54
CA PHE A 309 12.50 9.72 5.94
C PHE A 309 13.27 8.57 6.62
N LEU A 310 12.65 7.92 7.61
CA LEU A 310 13.26 6.80 8.32
C LEU A 310 13.54 5.63 7.39
N LEU A 311 12.62 5.29 6.49
CA LEU A 311 12.82 4.21 5.52
C LEU A 311 13.98 4.50 4.56
N MET A 312 14.09 5.73 4.05
CA MET A 312 15.19 6.17 3.19
C MET A 312 16.54 6.08 3.91
N ARG A 313 16.64 6.55 5.15
CA ARG A 313 17.90 6.45 5.91
C ARG A 313 18.27 5.02 6.27
N LEU A 314 17.29 4.17 6.54
CA LEU A 314 17.54 2.76 6.75
C LEU A 314 17.99 2.06 5.45
N SER A 315 17.47 2.47 4.28
CA SER A 315 17.84 1.84 3.02
C SER A 315 19.29 2.13 2.60
N GLU A 316 19.83 3.30 2.95
CA GLU A 316 21.25 3.62 2.76
C GLU A 316 22.19 2.62 3.46
N VAL A 317 21.78 2.09 4.61
CA VAL A 317 22.58 1.13 5.41
C VAL A 317 22.20 -0.32 5.12
N HIS A 318 20.98 -0.55 4.62
CA HIS A 318 20.43 -1.87 4.36
C HIS A 318 20.01 -1.99 2.89
N PRO A 319 20.92 -2.43 1.98
CA PRO A 319 20.67 -2.53 0.54
C PRO A 319 19.46 -3.40 0.16
N VAL A 320 19.02 -4.28 1.05
CA VAL A 320 17.80 -5.07 0.85
C VAL A 320 16.54 -4.18 0.74
N LEU A 321 16.56 -3.00 1.35
CA LEU A 321 15.44 -2.07 1.29
C LEU A 321 15.46 -1.22 0.03
N THR A 322 16.62 -1.02 -0.61
CA THR A 322 16.72 -0.15 -1.80
C THR A 322 16.03 -0.75 -3.02
N SER A 323 16.06 -2.08 -3.17
CA SER A 323 15.54 -2.75 -4.37
C SER A 323 14.07 -2.46 -4.66
N GLY A 324 13.21 -2.28 -3.65
CA GLY A 324 11.81 -1.93 -3.90
C GLY A 324 11.43 -0.48 -3.65
N LEU A 325 12.40 0.40 -3.43
CA LEU A 325 12.17 1.84 -3.51
C LEU A 325 12.01 2.29 -4.96
N CYS A 326 12.28 1.41 -5.94
CA CYS A 326 12.08 1.63 -7.37
C CYS A 326 12.65 2.98 -7.85
N GLY A 327 13.87 3.29 -7.39
CA GLY A 327 14.59 4.50 -7.77
C GLY A 327 14.34 5.71 -6.87
N ALA A 328 13.44 5.61 -5.88
CA ALA A 328 13.26 6.71 -4.93
C ALA A 328 14.56 6.97 -4.14
N THR A 329 15.10 8.19 -4.27
CA THR A 329 16.33 8.66 -3.62
C THR A 329 16.06 9.71 -2.55
N ARG A 330 14.86 10.31 -2.54
CA ARG A 330 14.50 11.41 -1.64
C ARG A 330 13.20 11.13 -0.91
N TRP A 331 13.24 11.28 0.42
CA TRP A 331 12.09 10.97 1.27
C TRP A 331 10.84 11.83 0.95
N ARG A 332 11.02 13.06 0.45
CA ARG A 332 9.90 13.93 0.05
C ARG A 332 9.13 13.36 -1.14
N GLY A 333 9.86 12.87 -2.16
CA GLY A 333 9.25 12.23 -3.32
C GLY A 333 8.50 10.97 -2.91
N LEU A 334 9.15 10.14 -2.10
CA LEU A 334 8.54 8.94 -1.53
C LEU A 334 7.28 9.23 -0.68
N ALA A 335 7.33 10.23 0.19
CA ALA A 335 6.19 10.61 1.02
C ALA A 335 4.99 11.05 0.17
N CYS A 336 5.21 11.93 -0.80
CA CYS A 336 4.16 12.38 -1.73
C CYS A 336 3.57 11.23 -2.54
N GLN A 337 4.39 10.29 -3.04
CA GLN A 337 3.93 9.09 -3.75
C GLN A 337 3.00 8.25 -2.86
N ILE A 338 3.37 8.00 -1.61
CA ILE A 338 2.59 7.15 -0.69
C ILE A 338 1.30 7.84 -0.27
N LEU A 339 1.35 9.16 -0.04
CA LEU A 339 0.15 9.95 0.23
C LEU A 339 -0.82 9.86 -0.94
N ALA A 340 -0.35 10.08 -2.18
CA ALA A 340 -1.18 9.99 -3.38
C ALA A 340 -1.84 8.61 -3.56
N GLY A 341 -1.13 7.54 -3.22
CA GLY A 341 -1.59 6.16 -3.35
C GLY A 341 -2.43 5.63 -2.18
N THR A 342 -2.70 6.42 -1.14
CA THR A 342 -3.44 5.93 0.04
C THR A 342 -4.57 6.88 0.48
N PRO A 343 -5.62 6.36 1.16
CA PRO A 343 -6.68 7.22 1.70
C PRO A 343 -6.12 8.23 2.72
N PRO A 344 -6.68 9.45 2.78
CA PRO A 344 -7.86 9.90 2.03
C PRO A 344 -7.54 10.47 0.64
N TRP A 345 -6.27 10.72 0.32
CA TRP A 345 -5.89 11.43 -0.90
C TRP A 345 -6.13 10.62 -2.17
N GLN A 346 -6.03 9.29 -2.09
CA GLN A 346 -6.38 8.38 -3.18
C GLN A 346 -7.82 8.57 -3.69
N SER A 347 -8.76 8.94 -2.80
CA SER A 347 -10.17 9.20 -3.17
C SER A 347 -10.42 10.58 -3.78
N VAL A 348 -9.41 11.45 -3.86
CA VAL A 348 -9.50 12.79 -4.43
C VAL A 348 -8.56 12.86 -5.65
N PRO A 349 -9.03 12.51 -6.87
CA PRO A 349 -8.15 12.33 -8.04
C PRO A 349 -7.25 13.53 -8.34
N ALA A 350 -7.77 14.75 -8.20
CA ALA A 350 -7.01 15.98 -8.40
C ALA A 350 -5.86 16.15 -7.39
N ALA A 351 -6.11 15.81 -6.12
CA ALA A 351 -5.08 15.85 -5.07
C ALA A 351 -4.04 14.75 -5.28
N ALA A 352 -4.47 13.54 -5.63
CA ALA A 352 -3.58 12.43 -5.95
C ALA A 352 -2.66 12.76 -7.16
N GLU A 353 -3.21 13.34 -8.23
CA GLU A 353 -2.41 13.79 -9.38
C GLU A 353 -1.36 14.83 -8.97
N GLN A 354 -1.76 15.85 -8.20
CA GLN A 354 -0.83 16.88 -7.74
C GLN A 354 0.25 16.32 -6.82
N LEU A 355 -0.09 15.37 -5.94
CA LEU A 355 0.87 14.70 -5.07
C LEU A 355 1.85 13.84 -5.87
N PHE A 356 1.40 13.10 -6.89
CA PHE A 356 2.31 12.36 -7.77
C PHE A 356 3.21 13.29 -8.60
N ALA A 357 2.67 14.41 -9.11
CA ALA A 357 3.48 15.42 -9.79
C ALA A 357 4.57 15.97 -8.86
N LYS A 358 4.19 16.33 -7.64
CA LYS A 358 5.12 16.81 -6.61
C LYS A 358 6.15 15.74 -6.21
N ALA A 359 5.74 14.47 -6.19
CA ALA A 359 6.63 13.36 -5.92
C ALA A 359 7.75 13.26 -6.97
N VAL A 360 7.39 13.37 -8.25
CA VAL A 360 8.33 13.36 -9.38
C VAL A 360 9.23 14.59 -9.39
N ASP A 361 8.68 15.78 -9.13
CA ASP A 361 9.49 17.01 -9.04
C ASP A 361 10.53 16.93 -7.91
N ASN A 362 10.12 16.36 -6.77
CA ASN A 362 11.00 16.20 -5.63
C ASN A 362 12.06 15.10 -5.86
N ASP A 363 11.72 14.04 -6.60
CA ASP A 363 12.54 12.85 -6.82
C ASP A 363 12.35 12.28 -8.24
N PRO A 364 13.06 12.84 -9.24
CA PRO A 364 12.87 12.46 -10.65
C PRO A 364 13.19 11.00 -10.96
N ASP A 365 14.05 10.37 -10.15
CA ASP A 365 14.45 8.97 -10.29
C ASP A 365 13.41 7.99 -9.71
N ASN A 366 12.36 8.50 -9.04
CA ASN A 366 11.29 7.69 -8.49
C ASN A 366 10.34 7.20 -9.60
N ASP A 367 10.68 6.08 -10.22
CA ASP A 367 9.93 5.48 -11.31
C ASP A 367 8.49 5.11 -10.90
N ALA A 368 8.27 4.76 -9.62
CA ALA A 368 6.96 4.42 -9.09
C ALA A 368 6.04 5.66 -9.00
N ALA A 369 6.59 6.80 -8.59
CA ALA A 369 5.89 8.08 -8.63
C ALA A 369 5.58 8.51 -10.07
N TRP A 370 6.51 8.31 -11.01
CA TRP A 370 6.29 8.63 -12.42
C TRP A 370 5.17 7.79 -13.03
N LEU A 371 5.14 6.48 -12.77
CA LEU A 371 4.01 5.63 -13.18
C LEU A 371 2.68 6.09 -12.56
N GLY A 372 2.69 6.44 -11.28
CA GLY A 372 1.53 6.97 -10.56
C GLY A 372 0.99 8.25 -11.21
N TYR A 373 1.89 9.19 -11.54
CA TYR A 373 1.56 10.44 -12.23
C TYR A 373 0.97 10.23 -13.62
N LEU A 374 1.61 9.36 -14.42
CA LEU A 374 1.10 9.01 -15.75
C LEU A 374 -0.31 8.42 -15.65
N ARG A 375 -0.54 7.53 -14.68
CA ARG A 375 -1.87 6.93 -14.47
C ARG A 375 -2.91 7.93 -13.97
N SER A 376 -2.56 8.82 -13.04
CA SER A 376 -3.51 9.83 -12.55
C SER A 376 -3.93 10.80 -13.66
N ARG A 377 -3.01 11.14 -14.57
CA ARG A 377 -3.32 11.99 -15.74
C ARG A 377 -4.14 11.33 -16.82
N ALA A 378 -4.07 10.01 -16.94
CA ALA A 378 -4.86 9.28 -17.92
C ALA A 378 -6.37 9.45 -17.69
N GLY A 379 -6.79 9.74 -16.45
CA GLY A 379 -8.19 10.02 -16.09
C GLY A 379 -9.16 8.87 -16.43
N SER A 380 -10.44 9.06 -16.11
CA SER A 380 -11.52 8.17 -16.55
C SER A 380 -12.12 8.59 -17.91
N ILE A 381 -11.78 9.78 -18.40
CA ILE A 381 -12.36 10.38 -19.60
C ILE A 381 -11.31 10.35 -20.71
N GLN A 382 -11.60 9.62 -21.79
CA GLN A 382 -10.73 9.55 -22.97
C GLN A 382 -10.39 10.95 -23.48
N GLY A 383 -9.09 11.24 -23.58
CA GLY A 383 -8.59 12.51 -24.09
C GLY A 383 -8.65 12.59 -25.62
N PRO A 384 -8.35 13.77 -26.20
CA PRO A 384 -8.11 13.88 -27.64
C PRO A 384 -7.01 12.91 -28.09
N LEU A 385 -7.11 12.39 -29.32
CA LEU A 385 -6.19 11.38 -29.89
C LEU A 385 -4.69 11.70 -29.65
N GLN A 386 -4.28 12.96 -29.82
CA GLN A 386 -2.89 13.38 -29.61
C GLN A 386 -2.43 13.26 -28.15
N THR A 387 -3.34 13.41 -27.19
CA THR A 387 -3.05 13.29 -25.76
C THR A 387 -2.81 11.82 -25.40
N GLU A 388 -3.66 10.92 -25.90
CA GLU A 388 -3.52 9.48 -25.73
C GLU A 388 -2.23 8.96 -26.37
N GLN A 389 -1.88 9.46 -27.56
CA GLN A 389 -0.62 9.13 -28.21
C GLN A 389 0.59 9.50 -27.33
N ARG A 390 0.65 10.73 -26.84
CA ARG A 390 1.75 11.19 -25.96
C ARG A 390 1.82 10.40 -24.65
N TYR A 391 0.67 10.00 -24.12
CA TYR A 391 0.59 9.18 -22.91
C TYR A 391 1.20 7.79 -23.16
N ILE A 392 0.84 7.14 -24.28
CA ILE A 392 1.41 5.85 -24.67
C ILE A 392 2.91 5.93 -24.92
N GLU A 393 3.38 6.98 -25.61
CA GLU A 393 4.80 7.19 -25.84
C GLU A 393 5.58 7.25 -24.51
N ARG A 394 5.11 8.07 -23.56
CA ARG A 394 5.73 8.17 -22.23
C ARG A 394 5.68 6.87 -21.42
N LEU A 395 4.56 6.14 -21.48
CA LEU A 395 4.46 4.83 -20.83
C LEU A 395 5.36 3.79 -21.48
N ARG A 396 5.54 3.84 -22.81
CA ARG A 396 6.41 2.93 -23.55
C ARG A 396 7.88 3.17 -23.18
N ASP A 397 8.29 4.43 -23.10
CA ASP A 397 9.63 4.81 -22.66
C ASP A 397 9.89 4.32 -21.23
N LEU A 398 8.97 4.62 -20.30
CA LEU A 398 9.05 4.15 -18.91
C LEU A 398 9.08 2.61 -18.82
N TYR A 399 8.22 1.91 -19.58
CA TYR A 399 8.21 0.45 -19.59
C TYR A 399 9.53 -0.13 -20.09
N SER A 400 10.14 0.47 -21.12
CA SER A 400 11.45 0.04 -21.63
C SER A 400 12.53 0.16 -20.56
N ASP A 401 12.61 1.31 -19.89
CA ASP A 401 13.59 1.56 -18.83
C ASP A 401 13.41 0.61 -17.64
N LEU A 402 12.15 0.42 -17.20
CA LEU A 402 11.80 -0.51 -16.13
C LEU A 402 12.09 -1.97 -16.48
N ARG A 403 11.91 -2.35 -17.75
CA ARG A 403 12.21 -3.69 -18.24
C ARG A 403 13.70 -4.00 -18.12
N ASP A 404 14.56 -3.04 -18.44
CA ASP A 404 16.00 -3.22 -18.31
C ASP A 404 16.44 -3.25 -16.84
N LYS A 405 15.89 -2.38 -15.99
CA LYS A 405 16.12 -2.41 -14.53
C LYS A 405 15.68 -3.74 -13.88
N ALA A 406 14.53 -4.29 -14.30
CA ALA A 406 14.01 -5.56 -13.79
C ALA A 406 14.82 -6.79 -14.23
N ARG A 407 15.74 -6.66 -15.20
CA ARG A 407 16.70 -7.73 -15.52
C ARG A 407 17.83 -7.81 -14.49
N THR A 408 18.19 -6.69 -13.88
CA THR A 408 19.28 -6.59 -12.90
C THR A 408 18.80 -6.64 -11.46
N ASP A 409 17.58 -6.16 -11.19
CA ASP A 409 17.01 -6.08 -9.84
C ASP A 409 15.55 -6.53 -9.83
N ASP A 410 15.29 -7.66 -9.14
CA ASP A 410 13.95 -8.22 -8.96
C ASP A 410 12.98 -7.26 -8.28
N GLY A 411 13.47 -6.26 -7.54
CA GLY A 411 12.63 -5.24 -6.90
C GLY A 411 11.85 -4.37 -7.89
N TYR A 412 12.31 -4.26 -9.13
CA TYR A 412 11.59 -3.56 -10.20
C TYR A 412 10.52 -4.42 -10.88
N LEU A 413 10.56 -5.75 -10.75
CA LEU A 413 9.73 -6.65 -11.55
C LEU A 413 8.22 -6.38 -11.36
N ALA A 414 7.78 -6.05 -10.15
CA ALA A 414 6.39 -5.71 -9.89
C ALA A 414 5.97 -4.39 -10.55
N LEU A 415 6.83 -3.37 -10.48
CA LEU A 415 6.59 -2.08 -11.13
C LEU A 415 6.56 -2.23 -12.65
N THR A 416 7.48 -3.01 -13.23
CA THR A 416 7.51 -3.33 -14.67
C THR A 416 6.24 -4.04 -15.12
N MET A 417 5.71 -4.98 -14.32
CA MET A 417 4.43 -5.63 -14.62
C MET A 417 3.25 -4.64 -14.59
N ARG A 418 3.23 -3.69 -13.64
CA ARG A 418 2.19 -2.63 -13.62
C ARG A 418 2.30 -1.70 -14.82
N ALA A 419 3.51 -1.27 -15.17
CA ALA A 419 3.76 -0.42 -16.33
C ALA A 419 3.33 -1.12 -17.63
N ALA A 420 3.69 -2.41 -17.80
CA ALA A 420 3.25 -3.22 -18.93
C ALA A 420 1.72 -3.31 -19.01
N ARG A 421 1.05 -3.58 -17.87
CA ARG A 421 -0.41 -3.63 -17.80
C ARG A 421 -1.03 -2.30 -18.22
N SER A 422 -0.57 -1.18 -17.64
CA SER A 422 -1.06 0.16 -17.97
C SER A 422 -0.84 0.50 -19.45
N LEU A 423 0.31 0.13 -20.01
CA LEU A 423 0.65 0.36 -21.41
C LEU A 423 -0.25 -0.45 -22.36
N VAL A 424 -0.54 -1.72 -22.04
CA VAL A 424 -1.46 -2.54 -22.84
C VAL A 424 -2.86 -1.94 -22.86
N TYR A 425 -3.40 -1.52 -21.70
CA TYR A 425 -4.69 -0.84 -21.65
C TYR A 425 -4.69 0.46 -22.45
N ALA A 426 -3.66 1.29 -22.30
CA ALA A 426 -3.53 2.54 -23.03
C ALA A 426 -3.51 2.30 -24.54
N GLN A 427 -2.71 1.35 -25.03
CA GLN A 427 -2.63 1.00 -26.44
C GLN A 427 -3.93 0.45 -27.00
N HIS A 428 -4.66 -0.36 -26.23
CA HIS A 428 -5.99 -0.83 -26.64
C HIS A 428 -7.01 0.31 -26.74
N ASN A 429 -7.00 1.25 -25.80
CA ASN A 429 -7.89 2.41 -25.86
C ASN A 429 -7.55 3.30 -27.06
N TYR A 430 -6.26 3.58 -27.28
CA TYR A 430 -5.82 4.38 -28.42
C TYR A 430 -6.08 3.72 -29.76
N SER A 431 -5.91 2.39 -29.88
CA SER A 431 -6.23 1.68 -31.11
C SER A 431 -7.72 1.72 -31.46
N ARG A 432 -8.61 2.00 -30.51
CA ARG A 432 -10.04 2.22 -30.80
C ARG A 432 -10.33 3.62 -31.34
N LEU A 433 -9.50 4.61 -30.99
CA LEU A 433 -9.65 6.01 -31.40
C LEU A 433 -9.08 6.27 -32.80
N LEU A 434 -8.18 5.42 -33.28
CA LEU A 434 -7.54 5.60 -34.59
C LEU A 434 -8.52 5.36 -35.75
N PRO A 435 -8.64 6.30 -36.71
CA PRO A 435 -9.57 6.15 -37.83
C PRO A 435 -9.10 5.11 -38.86
N ASN A 436 -7.78 4.95 -39.02
CA ASN A 436 -7.17 4.07 -40.01
C ASN A 436 -7.09 2.60 -39.51
N PRO A 437 -7.77 1.63 -40.16
CA PRO A 437 -7.74 0.21 -39.76
C PRO A 437 -6.33 -0.41 -39.68
N GLU A 438 -5.40 0.01 -40.53
CA GLU A 438 -4.03 -0.52 -40.53
C GLU A 438 -3.25 -0.08 -39.30
N GLU A 439 -3.37 1.21 -38.93
CA GLU A 439 -2.78 1.75 -37.71
C GLU A 439 -3.41 1.11 -36.46
N ARG A 440 -4.74 0.88 -36.47
CA ARG A 440 -5.42 0.13 -35.41
C ARG A 440 -4.85 -1.28 -35.23
N ALA A 441 -4.65 -2.00 -36.34
CA ALA A 441 -4.10 -3.35 -36.32
C ALA A 441 -2.65 -3.35 -35.81
N LYS A 442 -1.85 -2.33 -36.19
CA LYS A 442 -0.47 -2.14 -35.72
C LYS A 442 -0.41 -1.92 -34.21
N GLU A 443 -1.15 -0.95 -33.67
CA GLU A 443 -1.16 -0.68 -32.23
C GLU A 443 -1.72 -1.87 -31.42
N SER A 444 -2.75 -2.55 -31.94
CA SER A 444 -3.29 -3.77 -31.31
C SER A 444 -2.29 -4.94 -31.35
N SER A 445 -1.42 -5.01 -32.36
CA SER A 445 -0.34 -6.00 -32.41
C SER A 445 0.79 -5.67 -31.41
N ALA A 446 1.12 -4.39 -31.24
CA ALA A 446 2.05 -3.94 -30.22
C ALA A 446 1.56 -4.26 -28.79
N ALA A 447 0.28 -3.99 -28.52
CA ALA A 447 -0.37 -4.29 -27.24
C ALA A 447 -0.29 -5.80 -26.92
N ARG A 448 -0.55 -6.67 -27.90
CA ARG A 448 -0.41 -8.12 -27.76
C ARG A 448 1.02 -8.56 -27.45
N GLY A 449 2.01 -7.91 -28.05
CA GLY A 449 3.42 -8.18 -27.77
C GLY A 449 3.73 -7.96 -26.28
N ILE A 450 3.31 -6.81 -25.75
CA ILE A 450 3.54 -6.44 -24.35
C ILE A 450 2.69 -7.33 -23.41
N ALA A 451 1.46 -7.68 -23.78
CA ALA A 451 0.63 -8.58 -22.98
C ALA A 451 1.28 -9.97 -22.81
N ARG A 452 1.88 -10.51 -23.88
CA ARG A 452 2.64 -11.79 -23.82
C ARG A 452 3.84 -11.67 -22.89
N GLU A 453 4.61 -10.59 -22.98
CA GLU A 453 5.72 -10.33 -22.06
C GLU A 453 5.24 -10.21 -20.60
N LEU A 454 4.13 -9.51 -20.36
CA LEU A 454 3.51 -9.38 -19.04
C LEU A 454 3.11 -10.75 -18.47
N ARG A 455 2.51 -11.62 -19.30
CA ARG A 455 2.14 -12.98 -18.89
C ARG A 455 3.38 -13.78 -18.48
N ASP A 456 4.44 -13.71 -19.28
CA ASP A 456 5.68 -14.44 -19.00
C ASP A 456 6.38 -13.91 -17.74
N MET A 457 6.37 -12.58 -17.51
CA MET A 457 6.82 -11.96 -16.26
C MET A 457 5.97 -12.41 -15.06
N ALA A 458 4.64 -12.48 -15.20
CA ALA A 458 3.75 -12.91 -14.13
C ALA A 458 3.97 -14.38 -13.75
N VAL A 459 4.27 -15.26 -14.72
CA VAL A 459 4.66 -16.65 -14.49
C VAL A 459 6.00 -16.70 -13.75
N LYS A 460 7.03 -15.99 -14.23
CA LYS A 460 8.34 -15.90 -13.55
C LYS A 460 8.19 -15.40 -12.11
N ALA A 461 7.38 -14.36 -11.90
CA ALA A 461 7.10 -13.80 -10.59
C ALA A 461 6.37 -14.80 -9.68
N ALA A 462 5.40 -15.56 -10.21
CA ALA A 462 4.65 -16.58 -9.46
C ALA A 462 5.51 -17.77 -8.97
N ASP A 463 6.68 -17.98 -9.59
CA ASP A 463 7.68 -18.97 -9.20
C ASP A 463 8.87 -18.37 -8.43
N ASN A 464 8.87 -17.05 -8.19
CA ASN A 464 9.95 -16.37 -7.47
C ASN A 464 10.00 -16.81 -5.99
N PRO A 465 11.21 -17.01 -5.41
CA PRO A 465 11.36 -17.36 -3.99
C PRO A 465 10.85 -16.29 -3.02
N ASP A 466 10.81 -15.02 -3.43
CA ASP A 466 10.20 -13.96 -2.65
C ASP A 466 8.67 -14.14 -2.61
N ARG A 467 8.15 -14.44 -1.41
CA ARG A 467 6.71 -14.66 -1.19
C ARG A 467 5.83 -13.45 -1.54
N GLY A 468 6.38 -12.24 -1.65
CA GLY A 468 5.65 -11.05 -2.06
C GLY A 468 5.43 -11.02 -3.55
N LEU A 469 6.53 -11.06 -4.29
CA LEU A 469 6.52 -11.15 -5.73
C LEU A 469 5.78 -12.40 -6.22
N GLN A 470 5.89 -13.53 -5.51
CA GLN A 470 5.13 -14.74 -5.77
C GLN A 470 3.61 -14.52 -5.73
N LYS A 471 3.11 -13.86 -4.69
CA LYS A 471 1.68 -13.56 -4.54
C LYS A 471 1.23 -12.56 -5.60
N PHE A 472 2.05 -11.54 -5.85
CA PHE A 472 1.75 -10.53 -6.85
C PHE A 472 1.70 -11.13 -8.27
N GLY A 473 2.67 -11.95 -8.65
CA GLY A 473 2.68 -12.67 -9.94
C GLY A 473 1.44 -13.56 -10.11
N LYS A 474 1.05 -14.30 -9.06
CA LYS A 474 -0.19 -15.10 -9.06
C LYS A 474 -1.45 -14.24 -9.23
N ALA A 475 -1.48 -13.05 -8.63
CA ALA A 475 -2.60 -12.12 -8.77
C ALA A 475 -2.62 -11.42 -10.13
N MET A 476 -1.46 -11.12 -10.71
CA MET A 476 -1.30 -10.45 -12.01
C MET A 476 -1.57 -11.39 -13.18
N ARG A 477 -1.27 -12.69 -13.03
CA ARG A 477 -1.35 -13.70 -14.09
C ARG A 477 -2.73 -13.76 -14.77
N PRO A 478 -3.88 -13.82 -14.08
CA PRO A 478 -5.18 -13.81 -14.74
C PRO A 478 -5.42 -12.56 -15.59
N SER A 479 -5.03 -11.38 -15.09
CA SER A 479 -5.14 -10.14 -15.87
C SER A 479 -4.24 -10.16 -17.11
N ALA A 480 -3.03 -10.70 -17.01
CA ALA A 480 -2.13 -10.84 -18.14
C ALA A 480 -2.66 -11.84 -19.19
N GLU A 481 -3.27 -12.94 -18.75
CA GLU A 481 -3.90 -13.94 -19.61
C GLU A 481 -5.08 -13.34 -20.41
N ILE A 482 -5.95 -12.57 -19.75
CA ILE A 482 -7.07 -11.86 -20.41
C ILE A 482 -6.57 -10.89 -21.48
N LEU A 483 -5.56 -10.08 -21.12
CA LEU A 483 -4.96 -9.12 -22.04
C LEU A 483 -4.28 -9.80 -23.25
N CYS A 484 -3.77 -11.03 -23.08
CA CYS A 484 -3.25 -11.81 -24.21
C CYS A 484 -4.38 -12.33 -25.11
N SER A 485 -5.46 -12.85 -24.54
CA SER A 485 -6.54 -13.51 -25.29
C SER A 485 -7.43 -12.54 -26.06
N ASP A 486 -7.61 -11.31 -25.56
CA ASP A 486 -8.41 -10.27 -26.23
C ASP A 486 -7.90 -9.90 -27.64
N GLY A 487 -6.60 -10.11 -27.89
CA GLY A 487 -6.01 -9.82 -29.19
C GLY A 487 -6.01 -10.99 -30.19
N GLU A 488 -6.26 -12.23 -29.75
CA GLU A 488 -6.15 -13.41 -30.62
C GLU A 488 -7.51 -13.88 -31.17
N ASN A 489 -8.62 -13.73 -30.43
CA ASN A 489 -9.94 -14.20 -30.88
C ASN A 489 -11.12 -13.51 -30.16
N CYS A 490 -11.44 -12.26 -30.49
CA CYS A 490 -12.72 -11.66 -30.07
C CYS A 490 -13.97 -12.30 -30.72
N ARG A 491 -13.80 -13.31 -31.58
CA ARG A 491 -14.91 -14.08 -32.16
C ARG A 491 -15.30 -15.33 -31.37
N ASP A 492 -14.51 -15.78 -30.39
CA ASP A 492 -14.79 -17.07 -29.76
C ASP A 492 -14.36 -17.16 -28.28
N TYR A 493 -14.87 -16.26 -27.44
CA TYR A 493 -15.04 -16.55 -26.01
C TYR A 493 -16.25 -17.48 -25.74
N GLY A 494 -16.62 -18.28 -26.75
CA GLY A 494 -17.51 -19.42 -26.61
C GLY A 494 -16.83 -20.51 -25.78
N THR A 495 -17.26 -20.66 -24.54
CA THR A 495 -17.33 -21.99 -23.87
C THR A 495 -16.04 -22.75 -23.59
N ARG A 496 -14.85 -22.12 -23.48
CA ARG A 496 -13.72 -22.85 -22.88
C ARG A 496 -13.92 -22.93 -21.36
N LYS A 497 -14.33 -24.12 -20.94
CA LYS A 497 -14.72 -24.57 -19.59
C LYS A 497 -13.55 -24.62 -18.60
N ASP A 498 -12.65 -23.63 -18.64
CA ASP A 498 -11.50 -23.56 -17.74
C ASP A 498 -11.79 -22.58 -16.59
N ASP A 499 -11.76 -23.11 -15.38
CA ASP A 499 -12.28 -22.51 -14.15
C ASP A 499 -11.45 -21.31 -13.60
N SER A 500 -10.47 -20.81 -14.36
CA SER A 500 -9.50 -19.81 -13.90
C SER A 500 -9.97 -18.36 -14.00
N CYS A 501 -11.06 -18.05 -14.69
CA CYS A 501 -11.59 -16.69 -14.87
C CYS A 501 -12.71 -16.29 -13.90
N ARG A 502 -12.77 -16.89 -12.70
CA ARG A 502 -13.85 -16.63 -11.71
C ARG A 502 -13.62 -15.42 -10.80
N ALA A 503 -12.57 -14.63 -10.98
CA ALA A 503 -12.35 -13.44 -10.16
C ALA A 503 -13.42 -12.38 -10.47
N PRO A 504 -14.14 -11.82 -9.46
CA PRO A 504 -15.21 -10.83 -9.67
C PRO A 504 -14.76 -9.63 -10.51
N TYR A 505 -13.55 -9.11 -10.27
CA TYR A 505 -12.99 -7.99 -11.04
C TYR A 505 -12.76 -8.29 -12.52
N ASN A 506 -12.41 -9.53 -12.87
CA ASN A 506 -12.23 -9.92 -14.27
C ASN A 506 -13.58 -9.99 -15.00
N ASN A 507 -14.62 -10.45 -14.29
CA ASN A 507 -15.98 -10.42 -14.81
C ASN A 507 -16.50 -8.98 -14.94
N TYR A 508 -16.11 -8.08 -14.03
CA TYR A 508 -16.42 -6.64 -14.12
C TYR A 508 -15.85 -6.03 -15.41
N LEU A 509 -14.55 -6.20 -15.63
CA LEU A 509 -13.88 -5.67 -16.82
C LEU A 509 -14.43 -6.27 -18.11
N ARG A 510 -14.68 -7.58 -18.11
CA ARG A 510 -15.29 -8.28 -19.25
C ARG A 510 -16.70 -7.75 -19.54
N ALA A 511 -17.48 -7.46 -18.50
CA ALA A 511 -18.81 -6.90 -18.67
C ALA A 511 -18.77 -5.53 -19.34
N GLY A 512 -17.87 -4.63 -18.90
CA GLY A 512 -17.71 -3.30 -19.51
C GLY A 512 -17.40 -3.41 -21.00
N PHE A 513 -16.46 -4.30 -21.35
CA PHE A 513 -16.13 -4.57 -22.75
C PHE A 513 -17.32 -5.10 -23.57
N LEU A 514 -18.06 -6.07 -23.03
CA LEU A 514 -19.21 -6.67 -23.71
C LEU A 514 -20.35 -5.66 -23.89
N ALA A 515 -20.54 -4.75 -22.93
CA ALA A 515 -21.52 -3.67 -23.00
C ALA A 515 -21.20 -2.71 -24.15
N GLU A 516 -19.95 -2.27 -24.25
CA GLU A 516 -19.48 -1.41 -25.35
C GLU A 516 -19.58 -2.10 -26.72
N ALA A 517 -19.30 -3.40 -26.77
CA ALA A 517 -19.39 -4.20 -27.99
C ALA A 517 -20.84 -4.50 -28.44
N GLY A 518 -21.85 -4.01 -27.73
CA GLY A 518 -23.25 -4.27 -28.05
C GLY A 518 -23.76 -5.65 -27.60
N LYS A 519 -22.92 -6.46 -26.94
CA LYS A 519 -23.23 -7.80 -26.43
C LYS A 519 -23.84 -7.73 -25.02
N HIS A 520 -24.98 -7.07 -24.93
CA HIS A 520 -25.54 -6.61 -23.67
C HIS A 520 -25.97 -7.75 -22.71
N GLU A 521 -26.43 -8.90 -23.22
CA GLU A 521 -26.83 -10.03 -22.36
C GLU A 521 -25.62 -10.70 -21.70
N GLU A 522 -24.55 -10.89 -22.47
CA GLU A 522 -23.30 -11.43 -21.94
C GLU A 522 -22.65 -10.46 -20.94
N ALA A 523 -22.77 -9.15 -21.19
CA ALA A 523 -22.30 -8.11 -20.28
C ALA A 523 -23.01 -8.17 -18.92
N LEU A 524 -24.34 -8.24 -18.92
CA LEU A 524 -25.14 -8.37 -17.70
C LEU A 524 -24.81 -9.64 -16.92
N SER A 525 -24.64 -10.78 -17.61
CA SER A 525 -24.24 -12.03 -16.96
C SER A 525 -22.86 -11.95 -16.31
N CYS A 526 -21.91 -11.25 -16.94
CA CYS A 526 -20.60 -11.02 -16.32
C CYS A 526 -20.70 -10.04 -15.14
N LEU A 527 -21.49 -8.98 -15.24
CA LEU A 527 -21.75 -8.04 -14.13
C LEU A 527 -22.37 -8.76 -12.92
N GLU A 528 -23.35 -9.63 -13.14
CA GLU A 528 -23.98 -10.42 -12.08
C GLU A 528 -22.97 -11.24 -11.27
N ILE A 529 -21.97 -11.82 -11.94
CA ILE A 529 -20.87 -12.56 -11.30
C ILE A 529 -19.88 -11.59 -10.61
N ALA A 530 -19.71 -10.39 -11.15
CA ALA A 530 -18.74 -9.40 -10.71
C ALA A 530 -19.17 -8.59 -9.48
N LEU A 531 -20.44 -8.22 -9.37
CA LEU A 531 -20.96 -7.28 -8.38
C LEU A 531 -21.18 -7.89 -6.99
N GLY A 532 -20.57 -9.04 -6.70
CA GLY A 532 -20.57 -9.63 -5.36
C GLY A 532 -19.81 -8.81 -4.29
N SER A 533 -19.02 -7.79 -4.69
CA SER A 533 -18.31 -6.88 -3.79
C SER A 533 -18.81 -5.44 -3.91
N LYS A 534 -19.02 -4.78 -2.76
CA LYS A 534 -19.51 -3.38 -2.70
C LYS A 534 -18.61 -2.39 -3.45
N GLU A 535 -17.30 -2.59 -3.48
CA GLU A 535 -16.40 -1.71 -4.23
C GLU A 535 -16.74 -1.72 -5.73
N LEU A 536 -16.94 -2.90 -6.32
CA LEU A 536 -17.27 -3.05 -7.74
C LEU A 536 -18.69 -2.59 -8.09
N THR A 537 -19.63 -2.71 -7.15
CA THR A 537 -20.96 -2.10 -7.30
C THR A 537 -20.84 -0.58 -7.44
N ASN A 538 -20.04 0.06 -6.58
CA ASN A 538 -19.82 1.50 -6.64
C ASN A 538 -19.06 1.93 -7.90
N GLU A 539 -18.08 1.14 -8.36
CA GLU A 539 -17.41 1.39 -9.64
C GLU A 539 -18.41 1.28 -10.81
N ALA A 540 -19.26 0.24 -10.84
CA ALA A 540 -20.27 0.04 -11.89
C ALA A 540 -21.23 1.22 -12.02
N ARG A 541 -21.60 1.85 -10.89
CA ARG A 541 -22.48 3.04 -10.85
C ARG A 541 -21.92 4.20 -11.66
N ALA A 542 -20.60 4.36 -11.67
CA ALA A 542 -19.91 5.49 -12.29
C ALA A 542 -19.27 5.15 -13.64
N ASP A 543 -19.34 3.89 -14.08
CA ASP A 543 -18.59 3.39 -15.24
C ASP A 543 -19.34 3.63 -16.55
N ILE A 544 -18.74 4.48 -17.39
CA ILE A 544 -19.29 4.93 -18.68
C ILE A 544 -19.45 3.75 -19.65
N SER A 545 -18.67 2.66 -19.50
CA SER A 545 -18.77 1.49 -20.38
C SER A 545 -20.17 0.84 -20.34
N PHE A 546 -20.93 1.06 -19.26
CA PHE A 546 -22.29 0.57 -19.11
C PHE A 546 -23.38 1.54 -19.60
N GLU A 547 -23.02 2.71 -20.14
CA GLU A 547 -23.99 3.69 -20.67
C GLU A 547 -24.83 3.07 -21.81
N SER A 548 -24.27 2.17 -22.61
CA SER A 548 -25.00 1.47 -23.67
C SER A 548 -26.08 0.52 -23.13
N LEU A 549 -25.83 -0.14 -21.99
CA LEU A 549 -26.80 -0.97 -21.27
C LEU A 549 -27.89 -0.09 -20.67
N LEU A 550 -27.51 1.05 -20.07
CA LEU A 550 -28.45 2.04 -19.57
C LEU A 550 -29.28 2.65 -20.71
N ALA A 551 -28.73 2.91 -21.89
CA ALA A 551 -29.46 3.52 -23.00
C ALA A 551 -30.59 2.61 -23.55
N LYS A 552 -30.43 1.29 -23.49
CA LYS A 552 -31.40 0.33 -24.05
C LYS A 552 -32.39 -0.19 -23.00
N ARG A 553 -33.68 0.12 -23.18
CA ARG A 553 -34.77 -0.25 -22.25
C ARG A 553 -34.79 -1.74 -21.84
N LYS A 554 -34.46 -2.67 -22.74
CA LYS A 554 -34.43 -4.12 -22.48
C LYS A 554 -33.41 -4.50 -21.38
N TYR A 555 -32.27 -3.81 -21.31
CA TYR A 555 -31.13 -4.19 -20.47
C TYR A 555 -30.98 -3.30 -19.24
N ARG A 556 -31.54 -2.08 -19.30
CA ARG A 556 -31.54 -1.10 -18.22
C ARG A 556 -32.07 -1.68 -16.91
N THR A 557 -33.22 -2.39 -16.92
CA THR A 557 -33.83 -2.94 -15.70
C THR A 557 -32.88 -3.90 -15.00
N ASN A 558 -32.35 -4.89 -15.72
CA ASN A 558 -31.41 -5.86 -15.14
C ASN A 558 -30.13 -5.21 -14.61
N LEU A 559 -29.64 -4.14 -15.27
CA LEU A 559 -28.46 -3.41 -14.79
C LEU A 559 -28.75 -2.64 -13.51
N VAL A 560 -29.91 -1.99 -13.42
CA VAL A 560 -30.34 -1.24 -12.23
C VAL A 560 -30.56 -2.19 -11.06
N ASP A 561 -31.21 -3.34 -11.30
CA ASP A 561 -31.41 -4.40 -10.30
C ASP A 561 -30.06 -4.93 -9.77
N LEU A 562 -29.04 -4.98 -10.63
CA LEU A 562 -27.69 -5.44 -10.29
C LEU A 562 -26.88 -4.41 -9.48
N ILE A 563 -27.14 -3.10 -9.67
CA ILE A 563 -26.33 -2.01 -9.11
C ILE A 563 -26.97 -1.35 -7.87
N ASP A 564 -28.21 -1.73 -7.55
CA ASP A 564 -28.97 -1.35 -6.34
C ASP A 564 -29.03 0.18 -6.16
N HIS A 565 -29.55 0.88 -7.18
CA HIS A 565 -29.84 2.31 -7.07
C HIS A 565 -31.26 2.53 -6.51
N PRO A 566 -31.42 3.42 -5.51
CA PRO A 566 -32.76 3.88 -5.13
C PRO A 566 -33.41 4.62 -6.31
N ASP A 567 -34.49 4.06 -6.84
CA ASP A 567 -35.27 4.65 -7.93
C ASP A 567 -36.19 5.76 -7.38
N VAL A 568 -36.26 6.91 -8.06
CA VAL A 568 -37.16 8.01 -7.68
C VAL A 568 -38.64 7.59 -7.65
N SER A 569 -39.02 6.54 -8.37
CA SER A 569 -40.36 5.96 -8.33
C SER A 569 -40.68 5.24 -7.01
N GLU A 570 -39.67 4.83 -6.25
CA GLU A 570 -39.84 4.25 -4.91
C GLU A 570 -40.13 5.31 -3.85
N ILE A 571 -39.91 6.59 -4.17
CA ILE A 571 -40.30 7.72 -3.32
C ILE A 571 -41.80 7.93 -3.47
N GLU A 572 -42.58 7.59 -2.44
CA GLU A 572 -44.05 7.61 -2.51
C GLU A 572 -44.61 8.98 -2.87
N ALA A 573 -43.95 10.04 -2.39
CA ALA A 573 -44.30 11.42 -2.70
C ALA A 573 -44.21 11.74 -4.21
N PHE A 574 -43.39 11.01 -4.97
CA PHE A 574 -43.18 11.25 -6.39
C PHE A 574 -44.12 10.45 -7.29
N ARG A 575 -44.90 9.49 -6.78
CA ARG A 575 -45.86 8.70 -7.56
C ARG A 575 -46.78 9.54 -8.46
N PRO A 576 -47.33 10.70 -8.03
CA PRO A 576 -48.16 11.53 -8.91
C PRO A 576 -47.44 12.10 -10.14
N TYR A 577 -46.10 12.12 -10.13
CA TYR A 577 -45.25 12.70 -11.17
C TYR A 577 -44.40 11.65 -11.89
N GLU A 578 -44.63 10.36 -11.65
CA GLU A 578 -43.78 9.27 -12.16
C GLU A 578 -43.66 9.31 -13.69
N ARG A 579 -44.78 9.56 -14.39
CA ARG A 579 -44.80 9.66 -15.86
C ARG A 579 -43.98 10.83 -16.37
N GLU A 580 -44.06 11.98 -15.70
CA GLU A 580 -43.33 13.19 -16.03
C GLU A 580 -41.84 13.01 -15.74
N LEU A 581 -41.48 12.51 -14.56
CA LEU A 581 -40.09 12.22 -14.19
C LEU A 581 -39.45 11.25 -15.18
N ALA A 582 -40.14 10.16 -15.53
CA ALA A 582 -39.70 9.22 -16.54
C ALA A 582 -39.55 9.85 -17.93
N ARG A 583 -40.44 10.78 -18.31
CA ARG A 583 -40.39 11.52 -19.58
C ARG A 583 -39.19 12.47 -19.64
N TYR A 584 -38.79 13.06 -18.52
CA TYR A 584 -37.61 13.92 -18.41
C TYR A 584 -36.31 13.16 -18.15
N GLY A 585 -36.38 11.83 -18.02
CA GLY A 585 -35.22 10.98 -17.80
C GLY A 585 -34.72 10.98 -16.36
N PHE A 586 -35.48 11.51 -15.41
CA PHE A 586 -35.15 11.45 -13.99
C PHE A 586 -35.56 10.09 -13.42
N ARG A 587 -34.56 9.28 -13.07
CA ARG A 587 -34.70 7.97 -12.42
C ARG A 587 -33.99 7.90 -11.08
N HIS A 588 -33.00 8.78 -10.84
CA HIS A 588 -32.26 8.81 -9.59
C HIS A 588 -32.34 10.18 -8.89
N PRO A 589 -32.32 10.22 -7.54
CA PRO A 589 -32.36 11.47 -6.79
C PRO A 589 -31.27 12.47 -7.21
N GLY A 590 -30.03 12.01 -7.43
CA GLY A 590 -28.92 12.84 -7.91
C GLY A 590 -29.16 13.55 -9.24
N GLU A 591 -29.93 12.96 -10.16
CA GLU A 591 -30.21 13.56 -11.48
C GLU A 591 -31.10 14.80 -11.35
N ILE A 592 -32.07 14.77 -10.42
CA ILE A 592 -32.94 15.90 -10.08
C ILE A 592 -32.14 17.02 -9.39
N LEU A 593 -31.09 16.66 -8.63
CA LEU A 593 -30.19 17.63 -7.97
C LEU A 593 -29.24 18.31 -8.97
N GLY A 594 -28.74 17.57 -9.96
CA GLY A 594 -27.81 18.09 -10.97
C GLY A 594 -28.46 18.94 -12.07
N THR A 595 -29.80 18.92 -12.20
CA THR A 595 -30.46 19.62 -13.29
C THR A 595 -30.49 21.12 -13.06
N ASN A 596 -29.85 21.89 -13.95
CA ASN A 596 -29.99 23.34 -14.00
C ASN A 596 -31.36 23.73 -14.61
N HIS A 597 -31.98 24.82 -14.12
CA HIS A 597 -33.37 25.29 -14.31
C HIS A 597 -33.91 25.41 -15.76
N ARG A 598 -33.18 25.01 -16.79
CA ARG A 598 -33.55 25.22 -18.21
C ARG A 598 -34.59 24.24 -18.78
N HIS A 599 -35.05 23.25 -18.02
CA HIS A 599 -35.97 22.21 -18.52
C HIS A 599 -37.43 22.33 -18.06
N SER A 600 -37.84 23.40 -17.35
CA SER A 600 -39.22 23.55 -16.83
C SER A 600 -40.23 24.04 -17.89
N THR A 601 -40.32 23.37 -19.03
CA THR A 601 -41.39 23.63 -20.02
C THR A 601 -42.61 22.71 -19.87
N SER A 602 -42.59 21.73 -18.94
CA SER A 602 -43.80 20.95 -18.64
C SER A 602 -44.75 21.74 -17.74
N PRO A 603 -46.05 21.82 -18.09
CA PRO A 603 -47.05 22.42 -17.21
C PRO A 603 -47.23 21.67 -15.88
N HIS A 604 -46.72 20.43 -15.76
CA HIS A 604 -46.89 19.58 -14.58
C HIS A 604 -45.71 19.59 -13.61
N LEU A 605 -44.51 20.00 -14.05
CA LEU A 605 -43.31 20.15 -13.22
C LEU A 605 -42.95 21.62 -13.08
N THR A 606 -43.74 22.32 -12.27
CA THR A 606 -43.47 23.73 -11.95
C THR A 606 -42.13 23.87 -11.23
N GLU A 607 -41.54 25.07 -11.25
CA GLU A 607 -40.31 25.34 -10.51
C GLU A 607 -40.47 25.06 -9.00
N ALA A 608 -41.65 25.33 -8.45
CA ALA A 608 -41.98 25.01 -7.06
C ALA A 608 -41.97 23.49 -6.82
N THR A 609 -42.56 22.71 -7.72
CA THR A 609 -42.55 21.24 -7.66
C THR A 609 -41.13 20.69 -7.73
N LEU A 610 -40.29 21.20 -8.64
CA LEU A 610 -38.90 20.77 -8.75
C LEU A 610 -38.06 21.17 -7.53
N ALA A 611 -38.29 22.36 -6.95
CA ALA A 611 -37.62 22.78 -5.72
C ALA A 611 -37.98 21.87 -4.54
N TRP A 612 -39.25 21.49 -4.44
CA TRP A 612 -39.74 20.54 -3.44
C TRP A 612 -39.14 19.13 -3.64
N MET A 613 -39.14 18.61 -4.88
CA MET A 613 -38.50 17.32 -5.20
C MET A 613 -37.01 17.33 -4.87
N ARG A 614 -36.28 18.42 -5.17
CA ARG A 614 -34.87 18.57 -4.79
C ARG A 614 -34.66 18.53 -3.28
N GLY A 615 -35.60 19.07 -2.49
CA GLY A 615 -35.60 18.94 -1.04
C GLY A 615 -35.59 17.47 -0.63
N ILE A 616 -36.54 16.70 -1.17
CA ILE A 616 -36.69 15.27 -0.89
C ILE A 616 -35.49 14.46 -1.39
N CYS A 617 -34.99 14.72 -2.60
CA CYS A 617 -33.79 14.05 -3.12
C CYS A 617 -32.55 14.32 -2.26
N ARG A 618 -32.39 15.54 -1.72
CA ARG A 618 -31.32 15.81 -0.75
C ARG A 618 -31.48 14.99 0.51
N LEU A 619 -32.71 14.78 1.00
CA LEU A 619 -32.94 13.89 2.14
C LEU A 619 -32.41 12.48 1.84
N VAL A 620 -32.77 11.91 0.69
CA VAL A 620 -32.31 10.56 0.28
C VAL A 620 -30.78 10.48 0.26
N GLU A 621 -30.12 11.38 -0.45
CA GLU A 621 -28.65 11.42 -0.60
C GLU A 621 -27.93 11.72 0.74
N GLY A 622 -28.56 12.50 1.61
CA GLY A 622 -28.01 12.87 2.92
C GLY A 622 -28.23 11.83 4.02
N CYS A 623 -28.97 10.74 3.76
CA CYS A 623 -29.39 9.80 4.79
C CYS A 623 -28.17 9.05 5.38
N PRO A 624 -28.01 8.99 6.72
CA PRO A 624 -26.88 8.27 7.35
C PRO A 624 -26.85 6.75 7.07
N SER A 625 -27.97 6.17 6.61
CA SER A 625 -28.09 4.76 6.31
C SER A 625 -28.61 4.57 4.88
N GLU A 626 -27.69 4.40 3.93
CA GLU A 626 -27.98 4.22 2.49
C GLU A 626 -29.04 3.13 2.26
N LYS A 627 -28.90 1.97 2.92
CA LYS A 627 -29.85 0.84 2.87
C LYS A 627 -31.31 1.22 3.21
N HIS A 628 -31.50 2.26 4.01
CA HIS A 628 -32.82 2.67 4.51
C HIS A 628 -33.22 4.07 4.01
N ALA A 629 -32.49 4.64 3.05
CA ALA A 629 -32.67 6.03 2.63
C ALA A 629 -34.07 6.29 2.06
N ILE A 630 -34.58 5.41 1.19
CA ILE A 630 -35.93 5.52 0.61
C ILE A 630 -37.01 5.30 1.68
N ALA A 631 -36.90 4.23 2.46
CA ALA A 631 -37.88 3.93 3.50
C ALA A 631 -38.00 5.06 4.52
N TRP A 632 -36.88 5.63 4.94
CA TRP A 632 -36.89 6.80 5.81
C TRP A 632 -37.47 8.04 5.14
N THR A 633 -37.10 8.31 3.90
CA THR A 633 -37.62 9.47 3.17
C THR A 633 -39.14 9.38 3.00
N ASN A 634 -39.68 8.20 2.69
CA ASN A 634 -41.13 7.98 2.62
C ASN A 634 -41.82 8.25 3.96
N LEU A 635 -41.28 7.71 5.06
CA LEU A 635 -41.79 7.98 6.41
C LEU A 635 -41.77 9.48 6.75
N LEU A 636 -40.68 10.17 6.40
CA LEU A 636 -40.53 11.61 6.64
C LEU A 636 -41.50 12.45 5.81
N THR A 637 -41.62 12.18 4.51
CA THR A 637 -42.56 12.89 3.63
C THR A 637 -44.02 12.65 4.05
N SER A 638 -44.36 11.47 4.59
CA SER A 638 -45.69 11.19 5.16
C SER A 638 -46.05 12.02 6.38
N GLU A 639 -45.03 12.58 7.05
CA GLU A 639 -45.18 13.50 8.17
C GLU A 639 -44.89 14.93 7.75
N ASP A 640 -44.82 15.28 6.45
CA ASP A 640 -44.50 16.62 5.93
C ASP A 640 -43.08 17.12 6.29
N VAL A 641 -42.10 16.21 6.23
CA VAL A 641 -40.67 16.54 6.33
C VAL A 641 -40.03 16.36 4.96
N CYS A 642 -39.90 17.48 4.22
CA CYS A 642 -39.43 17.47 2.82
C CYS A 642 -38.02 18.08 2.63
N ASP A 643 -37.41 18.63 3.68
CA ASP A 643 -36.09 19.27 3.61
C ASP A 643 -35.36 19.28 4.97
N ALA A 644 -34.18 19.92 5.00
CA ALA A 644 -33.37 20.05 6.20
C ALA A 644 -34.05 20.84 7.33
N ALA A 645 -34.93 21.80 7.00
CA ALA A 645 -35.66 22.57 8.00
C ALA A 645 -36.74 21.71 8.66
N GLY A 646 -37.46 20.90 7.87
CA GLY A 646 -38.39 19.89 8.37
C GLY A 646 -37.72 18.89 9.31
N LEU A 647 -36.51 18.41 8.97
CA LEU A 647 -35.72 17.53 9.85
C LEU A 647 -35.33 18.22 11.17
N ALA A 648 -34.99 19.50 11.14
CA ALA A 648 -34.65 20.26 12.36
C ALA A 648 -35.87 20.43 13.28
N THR A 649 -37.05 20.65 12.71
CA THR A 649 -38.32 20.67 13.45
C THR A 649 -38.62 19.30 14.04
N LEU A 650 -38.49 18.22 13.26
CA LEU A 650 -38.70 16.84 13.72
C LEU A 650 -37.77 16.47 14.89
N ARG A 651 -36.52 16.93 14.87
CA ARG A 651 -35.57 16.69 15.97
C ARG A 651 -36.06 17.23 17.32
N SER A 652 -36.77 18.36 17.28
CA SER A 652 -37.24 19.11 18.44
C SER A 652 -38.64 18.66 18.90
N ASP A 653 -39.41 18.01 18.02
CA ASP A 653 -40.77 17.52 18.26
C ASP A 653 -40.75 16.03 18.66
N GLU A 654 -40.80 15.76 19.96
CA GLU A 654 -40.70 14.40 20.51
C GLU A 654 -41.90 13.51 20.13
N GLU A 655 -43.10 14.07 20.09
CA GLU A 655 -44.30 13.32 19.73
C GLU A 655 -44.28 12.91 18.26
N ARG A 656 -43.89 13.82 17.36
CA ARG A 656 -43.74 13.53 15.93
C ARG A 656 -42.64 12.51 15.69
N LEU A 657 -41.50 12.62 16.38
CA LEU A 657 -40.44 11.61 16.31
C LEU A 657 -40.91 10.22 16.80
N ARG A 658 -41.71 10.18 17.87
CA ARG A 658 -42.30 8.92 18.38
C ARG A 658 -43.28 8.30 17.37
N ARG A 659 -44.09 9.12 16.68
CA ARG A 659 -44.98 8.65 15.60
C ARG A 659 -44.18 8.09 14.41
N VAL A 660 -43.14 8.80 13.96
CA VAL A 660 -42.24 8.35 12.89
C VAL A 660 -41.60 7.00 13.26
N ASN A 661 -41.06 6.87 14.47
CA ASN A 661 -40.43 5.62 14.92
C ASN A 661 -41.42 4.46 15.08
N LYS A 662 -42.65 4.73 15.52
CA LYS A 662 -43.71 3.72 15.57
C LYS A 662 -44.08 3.21 14.17
N ARG A 663 -44.12 4.10 13.17
CA ARG A 663 -44.31 3.70 11.76
C ARG A 663 -43.10 2.95 11.22
N ALA A 664 -41.88 3.39 11.54
CA ALA A 664 -40.66 2.68 11.16
C ALA A 664 -40.67 1.22 11.62
N GLU A 665 -41.06 0.96 12.87
CA GLU A 665 -41.22 -0.38 13.42
C GLU A 665 -42.25 -1.23 12.63
N ALA A 666 -43.40 -0.64 12.27
CA ALA A 666 -44.42 -1.32 11.45
C ALA A 666 -43.92 -1.68 10.05
N HIS A 667 -42.98 -0.91 9.50
CA HIS A 667 -42.32 -1.16 8.20
C HIS A 667 -40.99 -1.92 8.32
N GLN A 668 -40.64 -2.44 9.50
CA GLN A 668 -39.37 -3.13 9.76
C GLN A 668 -38.12 -2.29 9.47
N VAL A 669 -38.24 -0.97 9.59
CA VAL A 669 -37.13 -0.02 9.48
C VAL A 669 -36.59 0.23 10.90
N PRO A 670 -35.27 0.17 11.15
CA PRO A 670 -34.71 0.46 12.48
C PRO A 670 -35.13 1.87 12.93
N PRO A 671 -35.30 2.18 14.22
CA PRO A 671 -35.73 3.52 14.66
C PRO A 671 -34.64 4.59 14.46
N ILE A 672 -35.03 5.84 14.20
CA ILE A 672 -34.12 6.98 14.05
C ILE A 672 -33.95 7.73 15.37
N SER A 673 -32.69 7.91 15.79
CA SER A 673 -32.35 8.66 16.99
C SER A 673 -32.21 10.16 16.70
N ARG A 674 -32.33 11.02 17.72
CA ARG A 674 -32.01 12.46 17.60
C ARG A 674 -30.58 12.71 17.13
N ARG A 675 -29.64 11.81 17.43
CA ARG A 675 -28.25 11.86 16.96
C ARG A 675 -28.17 11.61 15.46
N ASN A 676 -28.90 10.62 14.96
CA ASN A 676 -28.96 10.32 13.53
C ASN A 676 -29.57 11.49 12.75
N ILE A 677 -30.63 12.12 13.28
CA ILE A 677 -31.21 13.33 12.67
C ILE A 677 -30.22 14.50 12.67
N ALA A 678 -29.43 14.67 13.74
CA ALA A 678 -28.40 15.70 13.79
C ALA A 678 -27.29 15.47 12.73
N ASP A 679 -26.85 14.22 12.56
CA ASP A 679 -25.90 13.83 11.52
C ASP A 679 -26.47 14.06 10.11
N TRP A 680 -27.73 13.68 9.90
CA TRP A 680 -28.43 13.92 8.64
C TRP A 680 -28.52 15.41 8.30
N ILE A 681 -28.89 16.27 9.26
CA ILE A 681 -28.91 17.72 9.06
C ILE A 681 -27.51 18.27 8.73
N ALA A 682 -26.45 17.72 9.34
CA ALA A 682 -25.09 18.15 9.07
C ALA A 682 -24.69 17.85 7.61
N ARG A 683 -25.02 16.65 7.09
CA ARG A 683 -24.78 16.25 5.69
C ARG A 683 -25.53 17.09 4.67
N LEU A 684 -26.71 17.61 5.03
CA LEU A 684 -27.54 18.44 4.16
C LEU A 684 -27.10 19.90 4.07
N ARG A 685 -26.26 20.37 4.99
CA ARG A 685 -25.78 21.76 4.97
C ARG A 685 -24.79 21.92 3.83
N PRO A 686 -24.98 22.89 2.92
CA PRO A 686 -23.93 23.23 1.97
C PRO A 686 -22.66 23.58 2.76
N PRO A 687 -21.48 23.11 2.33
CA PRO A 687 -20.22 23.41 3.02
C PRO A 687 -20.09 24.91 3.21
N ALA A 688 -19.77 25.34 4.42
CA ALA A 688 -19.89 26.73 4.88
C ALA A 688 -18.97 27.76 4.17
N GLY A 689 -18.27 27.37 3.09
CA GLY A 689 -17.18 28.12 2.47
C GLY A 689 -17.41 28.68 1.06
N HIS A 690 -18.61 28.64 0.47
CA HIS A 690 -18.82 29.07 -0.93
C HIS A 690 -19.89 30.18 -1.12
N ARG A 691 -19.94 31.16 -0.21
CA ARG A 691 -20.56 32.47 -0.55
C ARG A 691 -19.58 33.30 -1.37
N LYS A 692 -19.55 33.11 -2.70
CA LYS A 692 -19.07 34.16 -3.61
C LYS A 692 -19.87 35.43 -3.29
N ARG A 693 -19.20 36.46 -2.75
CA ARG A 693 -19.73 37.82 -2.66
C ARG A 693 -20.05 38.30 -4.08
N ILE A 694 -21.27 38.03 -4.56
CA ILE A 694 -21.81 38.74 -5.72
C ILE A 694 -22.11 40.14 -5.22
N ARG A 695 -21.21 41.09 -5.50
CA ARG A 695 -21.50 42.52 -5.37
C ARG A 695 -22.69 42.82 -6.27
N GLN A 696 -23.85 43.08 -5.67
CA GLN A 696 -24.95 43.72 -6.39
C GLN A 696 -24.48 45.11 -6.85
N PRO A 697 -24.65 45.48 -8.13
CA PRO A 697 -24.36 46.83 -8.58
C PRO A 697 -25.36 47.78 -7.93
N THR A 698 -24.82 48.76 -7.21
CA THR A 698 -25.56 49.85 -6.57
C THR A 698 -26.20 50.69 -7.67
N ILE A 699 -27.53 50.71 -7.75
CA ILE A 699 -28.26 51.66 -8.59
C ILE A 699 -28.17 53.03 -7.92
N GLY A 700 -27.27 53.86 -8.42
CA GLY A 700 -27.13 55.26 -8.00
C GLY A 700 -28.30 56.11 -8.52
N ARG A 701 -29.12 56.61 -7.59
CA ARG A 701 -29.97 57.79 -7.79
C ARG A 701 -29.13 59.05 -7.59
N GLY A 702 -29.28 60.06 -8.46
CA GLY A 702 -29.14 61.45 -8.03
C GLY A 702 -28.48 62.44 -9.00
N THR A 703 -29.34 63.22 -9.68
CA THR A 703 -29.22 64.68 -9.94
C THR A 703 -28.12 65.23 -10.84
N ARG A 704 -28.51 65.78 -12.00
CA ARG A 704 -28.55 67.24 -12.30
C ARG A 704 -29.03 67.52 -13.74
N ARG A 705 -30.07 68.35 -13.86
CA ARG A 705 -30.40 69.19 -15.04
C ARG A 705 -29.48 70.43 -15.03
N PRO A 706 -29.14 71.07 -16.17
CA PRO A 706 -30.03 72.06 -16.85
C PRO A 706 -29.92 72.00 -18.41
N SER A 707 -31.01 72.11 -19.18
CA SER A 707 -31.67 73.31 -19.77
C SER A 707 -31.39 73.53 -21.27
N VAL A 708 -32.48 73.42 -22.06
CA VAL A 708 -32.87 74.26 -23.22
C VAL A 708 -31.95 74.38 -24.44
N HIS A 709 -32.37 73.79 -25.58
CA HIS A 709 -32.85 74.54 -26.76
C HIS A 709 -33.47 73.60 -27.81
N ALA A 710 -34.55 74.09 -28.42
CA ALA A 710 -35.28 73.51 -29.55
C ALA A 710 -34.46 73.52 -30.85
N TRP A 711 -34.84 72.68 -31.83
CA TRP A 711 -35.20 73.08 -33.21
C TRP A 711 -35.50 71.83 -34.09
N HIS A 712 -36.39 72.02 -35.05
CA HIS A 712 -37.04 71.06 -35.94
C HIS A 712 -36.13 70.56 -37.11
N PRO A 713 -36.58 69.57 -37.92
CA PRO A 713 -35.77 68.76 -38.84
C PRO A 713 -35.62 69.40 -40.23
N THR A 714 -34.64 68.93 -41.01
CA THR A 714 -34.71 69.00 -42.48
C THR A 714 -33.73 68.03 -43.17
N THR A 715 -34.31 67.26 -44.09
CA THR A 715 -33.83 66.77 -45.40
C THR A 715 -32.38 67.02 -45.83
N GLY A 716 -31.74 65.99 -46.41
CA GLY A 716 -30.56 66.16 -47.26
C GLY A 716 -30.06 64.87 -47.91
N ARG A 717 -30.54 64.58 -49.13
CA ARG A 717 -29.90 63.65 -50.09
C ARG A 717 -28.46 64.11 -50.38
N THR A 718 -27.50 63.20 -50.52
CA THR A 718 -26.85 62.86 -51.81
C THR A 718 -25.61 61.94 -51.68
N ARG A 719 -25.54 61.01 -52.66
CA ARG A 719 -24.36 60.45 -53.36
C ARG A 719 -23.48 59.35 -52.71
N MET A 720 -23.69 58.15 -53.26
CA MET A 720 -22.72 57.08 -53.59
C MET A 720 -21.47 57.59 -54.35
N PRO A 721 -20.33 56.85 -54.32
CA PRO A 721 -20.07 55.72 -55.25
C PRO A 721 -19.56 54.45 -54.52
N ALA A 722 -20.16 53.28 -54.74
CA ALA A 722 -19.76 52.29 -55.74
C ALA A 722 -18.32 51.75 -55.57
N ARG A 723 -18.19 50.47 -55.17
CA ARG A 723 -17.37 49.46 -55.90
C ARG A 723 -17.62 48.03 -55.37
N TYR A 724 -18.09 47.22 -56.32
CA TYR A 724 -18.02 45.77 -56.51
C TYR A 724 -18.61 44.76 -55.51
N ALA A 725 -19.61 44.06 -56.06
CA ALA A 725 -20.24 42.84 -55.61
C ALA A 725 -19.75 41.62 -56.43
N LYS A 726 -20.25 40.44 -56.02
CA LYS A 726 -20.28 39.11 -56.68
C LYS A 726 -19.00 38.27 -56.54
N VAL A 727 -19.07 36.98 -56.23
CA VAL A 727 -19.90 35.95 -56.90
C VAL A 727 -20.42 34.86 -55.93
N ARG A 728 -21.64 34.39 -56.26
CA ARG A 728 -22.42 33.27 -55.73
C ARG A 728 -21.91 31.89 -56.25
N ARG A 729 -21.88 30.90 -55.35
CA ARG A 729 -22.72 29.66 -55.35
C ARG A 729 -22.58 28.59 -56.49
N VAL A 730 -22.59 27.32 -56.03
CA VAL A 730 -23.17 26.05 -56.55
C VAL A 730 -22.29 25.00 -57.26
N PHE A 731 -22.59 23.74 -56.86
CA PHE A 731 -22.30 22.38 -57.37
C PHE A 731 -20.99 21.76 -56.85
N ARG A 732 -20.99 20.60 -56.19
CA ARG A 732 -21.85 19.39 -56.24
C ARG A 732 -22.02 18.77 -54.86
#